data_AF-M5BR45-F1
#
_entry.id   AF-M5BR45-F1
#
_cell.length_a   1.000
_cell.length_b   1.000
_cell.length_c   1.000
_cell.angle_alpha   90.00
_cell.angle_beta   90.00
_cell.angle_gamma   90.00
#
_symmetry.space_group_name_H-M   'P 1'
#
loop_
_entity.id
_entity.type
_entity.pdbx_description
1 polymer ?
#
loop_
_entity_poly.entity_id
_entity_poly.type
_entity_poly.pdbx_seq_one_letter_code
_entity_poly.pdbx_strand_id
1 'polypeptide(L)'
;MRPIVMEFTAKLIRECISGDEEQTFATKSDFPHSLDALSRAAQANKAPEEALRLLEEFQGVARGGSHDSTPSRSSATYSNTQLVLLSERLAVHFDDWVRIFQRSPSSEKAFANYVMQLTNEGILKGEDISSFFFRVCTETSVEQWTKYTSTGDYGSAYQPIDALSRLIVLMIKYNGDATDLPAKVHYLTKILSIVVLVLAQAHESSVEFPQQKPFFRFFSSLLNDINGLEAHLPLFPLLVAICDTFNTLQPINFPGFAFSWTTLISHRLFMPKMLSSDNREGWRPYHRLLISLFRFLEPFLRNGELQNPTRTLFHGSLRLFMVLLHDFPEFLSEFYFSLCDVIPARCIQLRNIILSAYPPTLRLPDPHRETQLESLSDMGPIPPVLSDFTLGLRHGDMRAALDQCLLGRGSSALVTSLKENLTTQPTTPNAVTGEHYNIQALNALVMYVGVSSVAQAKARNGSHVFAPTDPGVTLLTHLANELDTEGVHHLLVSMVTHLRYPNAHTHWFSSLLLHMFVEVKNSRLQEVATRVLLERLMVFRPHPWGALVTFIELLRNPRYDFWNKDFVRVAPEISMLLDRPGVDDVLALLLLLTSGEAELALITVTFGNTELKHAYTNVLKVYQLILDHLERHPNDRAKFPGFNSRPKLCSGASGPLSGIPHLAQYFHGRDGLSDISTTHPEFNVRDPSSLSEVLQESETPAEDAIIELLLESPEDSVTIVAVGPLTNIARAWLKDPKALRRSRRVVVMGGALDVPGNTSATAEFNFFADPQAAAIVMDAAKSESINLLLAPLDITTQHGVPYTHLIHPRLLSGPLINGTELSQTMSPLRAFTSAFLHRVRRVTRELGIPDVLDMYDPLAVWAGLAHAALPREAPLLQGWEREGYWVDARH
;
A
#
# COMPACT_ATOMS: atom_id res chain seq x y z
N MET A 1 21.73 39.32 -37.05
CA MET A 1 20.90 38.26 -37.67
C MET A 1 20.43 38.71 -39.05
N ARG A 2 20.19 37.77 -39.97
CA ARG A 2 19.46 38.09 -41.22
C ARG A 2 17.98 38.36 -40.88
N PRO A 3 17.27 39.28 -41.56
CA PRO A 3 15.88 39.63 -41.25
C PRO A 3 14.94 38.42 -41.16
N ILE A 4 15.12 37.45 -42.07
CA ILE A 4 14.35 36.20 -42.12
C ILE A 4 14.46 35.36 -40.83
N VAL A 5 15.61 35.40 -40.17
CA VAL A 5 15.84 34.65 -38.92
C VAL A 5 15.12 35.34 -37.76
N MET A 6 15.16 36.68 -37.72
CA MET A 6 14.46 37.45 -36.69
C MET A 6 12.94 37.31 -36.81
N GLU A 7 12.41 37.28 -38.03
CA GLU A 7 10.99 37.05 -38.30
C GLU A 7 10.55 35.63 -37.92
N PHE A 8 11.33 34.61 -38.30
CA PHE A 8 11.08 33.22 -37.89
C PHE A 8 11.11 33.07 -36.37
N THR A 9 12.12 33.62 -35.70
CA THR A 9 12.24 33.57 -34.24
C THR A 9 11.06 34.27 -33.56
N ALA A 10 10.60 35.42 -34.07
CA ALA A 10 9.44 36.11 -33.51
C ALA A 10 8.14 35.28 -33.66
N LYS A 11 7.91 34.68 -34.83
CA LYS A 11 6.74 33.81 -35.06
C LYS A 11 6.78 32.55 -34.20
N LEU A 12 7.94 31.91 -34.09
CA LEU A 12 8.13 30.73 -33.24
C LEU A 12 7.83 31.04 -31.77
N ILE A 13 8.36 32.16 -31.25
CA ILE A 13 8.10 32.57 -29.86
C ILE A 13 6.60 32.82 -29.65
N ARG A 14 5.92 33.45 -30.63
CA ARG A 14 4.47 33.67 -30.54
C ARG A 14 3.70 32.35 -30.53
N GLU A 15 3.96 31.44 -31.47
CA GLU A 15 3.30 30.12 -31.50
C GLU A 15 3.56 29.29 -30.24
N CYS A 16 4.77 29.34 -29.67
CA CYS A 16 5.08 28.61 -28.44
C CYS A 16 4.38 29.17 -27.19
N ILE A 17 4.05 30.46 -27.17
CA ILE A 17 3.48 31.18 -26.00
C ILE A 17 1.97 31.41 -26.16
N SER A 18 1.46 31.52 -27.38
CA SER A 18 0.08 31.91 -27.71
C SER A 18 -0.82 30.74 -28.11
N GLY A 19 -0.38 29.48 -27.91
CA GLY A 19 -1.25 28.32 -28.10
C GLY A 19 -2.48 28.42 -27.20
N ASP A 20 -3.66 28.06 -27.73
CA ASP A 20 -4.92 27.99 -26.98
C ASP A 20 -4.70 27.20 -25.67
N GLU A 21 -5.41 27.60 -24.60
CA GLU A 21 -5.17 27.35 -23.16
C GLU A 21 -4.81 25.92 -22.70
N GLU A 22 -4.86 24.91 -23.58
CA GLU A 22 -4.47 23.53 -23.30
C GLU A 22 -3.07 23.12 -23.84
N GLN A 23 -2.38 23.95 -24.64
CA GLN A 23 -1.03 23.63 -25.16
C GLN A 23 -0.07 24.84 -25.20
N THR A 24 0.28 25.41 -24.05
CA THR A 24 1.42 26.34 -23.95
C THR A 24 2.72 25.52 -23.85
N PHE A 25 3.57 25.56 -24.88
CA PHE A 25 4.80 24.74 -24.94
C PHE A 25 6.00 25.37 -24.24
N ALA A 26 6.00 26.70 -24.08
CA ALA A 26 7.06 27.45 -23.42
C ALA A 26 6.53 28.78 -22.86
N THR A 27 7.24 29.33 -21.89
CA THR A 27 6.97 30.63 -21.27
C THR A 27 7.91 31.70 -21.83
N LYS A 28 7.59 32.98 -21.61
CA LYS A 28 8.48 34.11 -21.98
C LYS A 28 9.90 33.95 -21.40
N SER A 29 10.02 33.34 -20.23
CA SER A 29 11.29 33.05 -19.54
C SER A 29 12.18 32.04 -20.26
N ASP A 30 11.65 31.25 -21.19
CA ASP A 30 12.41 30.23 -21.93
C ASP A 30 13.16 30.80 -23.14
N PHE A 31 12.86 32.06 -23.52
CA PHE A 31 13.48 32.74 -24.66
C PHE A 31 14.29 34.00 -24.30
N PRO A 32 15.06 34.03 -23.19
CA PRO A 32 15.66 35.27 -22.69
C PRO A 32 16.68 35.85 -23.67
N HIS A 33 17.50 34.99 -24.28
CA HIS A 33 18.53 35.40 -25.23
C HIS A 33 17.94 35.81 -26.59
N SER A 34 16.87 35.15 -27.02
CA SER A 34 16.18 35.47 -28.28
C SER A 34 15.44 36.81 -28.17
N LEU A 35 14.71 37.04 -27.06
CA LEU A 35 14.01 38.30 -26.81
C LEU A 35 14.99 39.47 -26.62
N ASP A 36 16.11 39.26 -25.92
CA ASP A 36 17.16 40.28 -25.79
C ASP A 36 17.82 40.60 -27.15
N ALA A 37 18.08 39.59 -27.99
CA ALA A 37 18.60 39.80 -29.34
C ALA A 37 17.62 40.55 -30.24
N LEU A 38 16.31 40.25 -30.16
CA LEU A 38 15.26 40.98 -30.88
C LEU A 38 15.11 42.41 -30.37
N SER A 39 15.18 42.63 -29.04
CA SER A 39 15.14 43.96 -28.42
C SER A 39 16.32 44.83 -28.84
N ARG A 40 17.55 44.27 -28.86
CA ARG A 40 18.73 44.97 -29.38
C ARG A 40 18.63 45.27 -30.88
N ALA A 41 18.04 44.37 -31.66
CA ALA A 41 17.78 44.63 -33.08
C ALA A 41 16.72 45.72 -33.29
N ALA A 42 15.70 45.80 -32.43
CA ALA A 42 14.68 46.84 -32.45
C ALA A 42 15.27 48.21 -32.07
N GLN A 43 16.09 48.27 -31.02
CA GLN A 43 16.82 49.48 -30.62
C GLN A 43 17.78 49.99 -31.72
N ALA A 44 18.31 49.08 -32.53
CA ALA A 44 19.16 49.41 -33.68
C ALA A 44 18.39 49.70 -34.98
N ASN A 45 17.05 49.76 -34.96
CA ASN A 45 16.17 49.91 -36.14
C ASN A 45 16.42 48.86 -37.25
N LYS A 46 16.75 47.63 -36.85
CA LYS A 46 17.05 46.50 -37.74
C LYS A 46 16.11 45.30 -37.56
N ALA A 47 15.14 45.39 -36.65
CA ALA A 47 14.15 44.34 -36.42
C ALA A 47 13.06 44.37 -37.51
N PRO A 48 12.63 43.21 -38.04
CA PRO A 48 11.45 43.11 -38.91
C PRO A 48 10.17 43.41 -38.13
N GLU A 49 9.11 43.80 -38.84
CA GLU A 49 7.82 44.22 -38.26
C GLU A 49 7.24 43.19 -37.29
N GLU A 50 7.38 41.90 -37.59
CA GLU A 50 6.87 40.82 -36.74
C GLU A 50 7.55 40.74 -35.37
N ALA A 51 8.85 41.05 -35.31
CA ALA A 51 9.60 41.10 -34.07
C ALA A 51 9.24 42.35 -33.23
N LEU A 52 8.91 43.47 -33.89
CA LEU A 52 8.44 44.67 -33.22
C LEU A 52 7.05 44.44 -32.59
N ARG A 53 6.11 43.82 -33.33
CA ARG A 53 4.78 43.46 -32.81
C ARG A 53 4.85 42.54 -31.60
N LEU A 54 5.69 41.50 -31.65
CA LEU A 54 5.90 40.59 -30.50
C LEU A 54 6.42 41.35 -29.27
N LEU A 55 7.38 42.27 -29.45
CA LEU A 55 7.92 43.07 -28.36
C LEU A 55 6.89 44.06 -27.81
N GLU A 56 6.04 44.64 -28.66
CA GLU A 56 4.92 45.51 -28.27
C GLU A 56 3.83 44.73 -27.52
N GLU A 57 3.45 43.54 -27.97
CA GLU A 57 2.53 42.63 -27.26
C GLU A 57 3.03 42.34 -25.85
N PHE A 58 4.33 42.04 -25.70
CA PHE A 58 4.94 41.82 -24.39
C PHE A 58 5.15 43.06 -23.53
N GLN A 59 5.04 44.27 -24.11
CA GLN A 59 5.05 45.54 -23.39
C GLN A 59 3.64 46.05 -23.08
N GLY A 60 2.62 45.62 -23.84
CA GLY A 60 1.24 46.11 -23.80
C GLY A 60 0.31 45.46 -22.75
N VAL A 61 0.71 44.38 -22.07
CA VAL A 61 -0.13 43.70 -21.05
C VAL A 61 -0.26 44.50 -19.74
N ALA A 62 0.35 45.69 -19.64
CA ALA A 62 0.19 46.60 -18.50
C ALA A 62 -0.41 47.96 -18.90
N ARG A 63 -1.67 47.99 -19.40
CA ARG A 63 -2.66 49.08 -19.23
C ARG A 63 -3.87 48.89 -20.16
N GLY A 64 -5.07 48.69 -19.60
CA GLY A 64 -6.30 48.73 -20.38
C GLY A 64 -7.57 48.26 -19.67
N GLY A 65 -7.94 48.86 -18.53
CA GLY A 65 -9.29 48.80 -17.99
C GLY A 65 -10.00 50.12 -18.27
N SER A 66 -11.07 50.09 -19.07
CA SER A 66 -11.87 51.25 -19.48
C SER A 66 -12.65 51.87 -18.33
N HIS A 67 -12.68 53.21 -18.33
CA HIS A 67 -13.48 54.07 -17.47
C HIS A 67 -14.98 53.79 -17.52
N ASP A 68 -15.63 53.78 -16.36
CA ASP A 68 -16.88 54.51 -16.17
C ASP A 68 -16.94 55.13 -14.75
N SER A 69 -17.54 56.31 -14.67
CA SER A 69 -17.27 57.35 -13.68
C SER A 69 -18.05 57.28 -12.35
N THR A 70 -17.38 57.51 -11.21
CA THR A 70 -17.89 58.24 -10.01
C THR A 70 -16.74 58.50 -9.00
N PRO A 71 -16.79 59.55 -8.14
CA PRO A 71 -15.59 60.21 -7.62
C PRO A 71 -15.05 59.68 -6.27
N SER A 72 -13.72 59.55 -6.24
CA SER A 72 -12.78 59.77 -5.12
C SER A 72 -13.01 59.15 -3.74
N ARG A 73 -12.12 58.21 -3.39
CA ARG A 73 -11.29 58.31 -2.17
C ARG A 73 -9.82 58.14 -2.57
N SER A 74 -9.00 59.11 -2.21
CA SER A 74 -7.57 59.20 -2.54
C SER A 74 -6.77 58.06 -1.91
N SER A 75 -6.35 57.06 -2.70
CA SER A 75 -5.20 56.21 -2.35
C SER A 75 -3.94 56.84 -2.94
N ALA A 76 -2.95 57.13 -2.09
CA ALA A 76 -1.69 57.72 -2.52
C ALA A 76 -0.89 56.69 -3.33
N THR A 77 -0.80 56.86 -4.65
CA THR A 77 0.03 56.00 -5.51
C THR A 77 1.50 56.42 -5.35
N TYR A 78 2.29 55.63 -4.62
CA TYR A 78 3.72 55.87 -4.45
C TYR A 78 4.49 55.54 -5.75
N SER A 79 5.54 56.30 -6.07
CA SER A 79 6.49 55.95 -7.13
C SER A 79 7.40 54.78 -6.71
N ASN A 80 7.95 54.00 -7.67
CA ASN A 80 8.81 52.83 -7.37
C ASN A 80 9.99 53.17 -6.42
N THR A 81 10.62 54.33 -6.58
CA THR A 81 11.72 54.77 -5.70
C THR A 81 11.24 55.07 -4.28
N GLN A 82 10.05 55.64 -4.13
CA GLN A 82 9.45 55.91 -2.82
C GLN A 82 9.01 54.63 -2.12
N LEU A 83 8.55 53.61 -2.86
CA LEU A 83 8.20 52.30 -2.32
C LEU A 83 9.42 51.56 -1.77
N VAL A 84 10.57 51.63 -2.45
CA VAL A 84 11.82 51.02 -1.96
C VAL A 84 12.27 51.68 -0.65
N LEU A 85 12.33 53.02 -0.62
CA LEU A 85 12.70 53.77 0.60
C LEU A 85 11.71 53.53 1.76
N LEU A 86 10.42 53.40 1.44
CA LEU A 86 9.40 53.05 2.43
C LEU A 86 9.61 51.62 2.95
N SER A 87 9.91 50.66 2.07
CA SER A 87 10.19 49.27 2.43
C SER A 87 11.39 49.16 3.36
N GLU A 88 12.51 49.80 3.03
CA GLU A 88 13.71 49.84 3.87
C GLU A 88 13.41 50.42 5.26
N ARG A 89 12.63 51.51 5.32
CA ARG A 89 12.22 52.11 6.59
C ARG A 89 11.36 51.16 7.42
N LEU A 90 10.39 50.48 6.79
CA LEU A 90 9.52 49.52 7.48
C LEU A 90 10.29 48.29 7.98
N ALA A 91 11.27 47.81 7.21
CA ALA A 91 12.16 46.73 7.62
C ALA A 91 12.97 47.08 8.88
N VAL A 92 13.46 48.34 9.00
CA VAL A 92 14.15 48.81 10.21
C VAL A 92 13.24 48.76 11.44
N HIS A 93 11.97 49.17 11.31
CA HIS A 93 11.01 49.07 12.41
C HIS A 93 10.74 47.63 12.82
N PHE A 94 10.73 46.71 11.87
CA PHE A 94 10.60 45.28 12.17
C PHE A 94 11.86 44.74 12.85
N ASP A 95 13.06 45.10 12.40
CA ASP A 95 14.33 44.72 13.05
C ASP A 95 14.46 45.26 14.48
N ASP A 96 13.88 46.43 14.77
CA ASP A 96 13.75 46.92 16.15
C ASP A 96 12.87 45.99 16.99
N TRP A 97 11.74 45.53 16.46
CA TRP A 97 10.89 44.54 17.14
C TRP A 97 11.59 43.20 17.37
N VAL A 98 12.30 42.68 16.36
CA VAL A 98 13.08 41.44 16.50
C VAL A 98 14.10 41.58 17.63
N ARG A 99 14.79 42.72 17.72
CA ARG A 99 15.74 43.01 18.83
C ARG A 99 15.04 43.12 20.19
N ILE A 100 13.86 43.75 20.25
CA ILE A 100 13.05 43.82 21.48
C ILE A 100 12.62 42.43 21.93
N PHE A 101 12.15 41.61 20.99
CA PHE A 101 11.71 40.24 21.24
C PHE A 101 12.85 39.37 21.79
N GLN A 102 14.06 39.49 21.23
CA GLN A 102 15.23 38.73 21.68
C GLN A 102 15.73 39.13 23.07
N ARG A 103 15.66 40.42 23.43
CA ARG A 103 16.25 40.95 24.66
C ARG A 103 15.27 41.05 25.82
N SER A 104 13.97 41.11 25.55
CA SER A 104 12.96 41.34 26.58
C SER A 104 12.58 40.03 27.28
N PRO A 105 12.61 39.98 28.63
CA PRO A 105 12.09 38.85 29.38
C PRO A 105 10.55 38.72 29.27
N SER A 106 9.85 39.78 28.83
CA SER A 106 8.42 39.76 28.54
C SER A 106 8.12 40.62 27.31
N SER A 107 7.91 39.98 26.16
CA SER A 107 7.62 40.67 24.90
C SER A 107 6.31 41.48 24.98
N GLU A 108 5.34 41.03 25.77
CA GLU A 108 4.04 41.68 25.95
C GLU A 108 4.14 43.02 26.68
N LYS A 109 5.03 43.14 27.68
CA LYS A 109 5.27 44.44 28.35
C LYS A 109 5.92 45.47 27.41
N ALA A 110 6.80 45.01 26.54
CA ALA A 110 7.48 45.88 25.58
C ALA A 110 6.59 46.28 24.38
N PHE A 111 5.55 45.49 24.11
CA PHE A 111 4.64 45.69 22.98
C PHE A 111 3.91 47.03 22.99
N ALA A 112 3.42 47.48 24.15
CA ALA A 112 2.66 48.73 24.25
C ALA A 112 3.47 49.94 23.75
N ASN A 113 4.74 50.05 24.17
CA ASN A 113 5.63 51.12 23.74
C ASN A 113 5.96 51.03 22.24
N TYR A 114 6.18 49.81 21.74
CA TYR A 114 6.47 49.58 20.33
C TYR A 114 5.30 49.96 19.41
N VAL A 115 4.07 49.54 19.76
CA VAL A 115 2.87 49.88 18.97
C VAL A 115 2.55 51.38 19.03
N MET A 116 2.77 52.03 20.18
CA MET A 116 2.64 53.48 20.27
C MET A 116 3.59 54.20 19.31
N GLN A 117 4.83 53.73 19.19
CA GLN A 117 5.80 54.28 18.22
C GLN A 117 5.29 54.13 16.78
N LEU A 118 4.90 52.91 16.37
CA LEU A 118 4.36 52.65 15.03
C LEU A 118 3.12 53.50 14.71
N THR A 119 2.27 53.73 15.72
CA THR A 119 1.06 54.56 15.57
C THR A 119 1.40 56.03 15.42
N ASN A 120 2.38 56.54 16.17
CA ASN A 120 2.84 57.92 16.08
C ASN A 120 3.46 58.24 14.71
N GLU A 121 4.21 57.29 14.16
CA GLU A 121 4.80 57.37 12.81
C GLU A 121 3.79 57.12 11.67
N GLY A 122 2.54 56.81 12.02
CA GLY A 122 1.44 56.65 11.07
C GLY A 122 1.41 55.32 10.31
N ILE A 123 2.26 54.36 10.68
CA ILE A 123 2.35 53.04 10.02
C ILE A 123 1.04 52.27 10.19
N LEU A 124 0.43 52.36 11.38
CA LEU A 124 -0.82 51.66 11.72
C LEU A 124 -2.09 52.48 11.46
N LYS A 125 -1.98 53.73 10.98
CA LYS A 125 -3.14 54.62 10.77
C LYS A 125 -3.83 54.42 9.41
N GLY A 126 -3.11 53.90 8.41
CA GLY A 126 -3.60 53.69 7.05
C GLY A 126 -3.73 52.22 6.69
N GLU A 127 -4.78 51.87 5.97
CA GLU A 127 -5.06 50.49 5.58
C GLU A 127 -3.99 49.93 4.62
N ASP A 128 -3.54 50.74 3.67
CA ASP A 128 -2.51 50.35 2.69
C ASP A 128 -1.12 50.22 3.35
N ILE A 129 -0.75 51.16 4.21
CA ILE A 129 0.57 51.19 4.85
C ILE A 129 0.70 50.06 5.88
N SER A 130 -0.36 49.77 6.64
CA SER A 130 -0.35 48.64 7.59
C SER A 130 -0.25 47.28 6.87
N SER A 131 -0.94 47.12 5.75
CA SER A 131 -0.85 45.91 4.92
C SER A 131 0.56 45.76 4.31
N PHE A 132 1.13 46.87 3.82
CA PHE A 132 2.50 46.90 3.31
C PHE A 132 3.54 46.60 4.39
N PHE A 133 3.33 47.07 5.63
CA PHE A 133 4.18 46.73 6.77
C PHE A 133 4.23 45.22 7.03
N PHE A 134 3.09 44.53 7.13
CA PHE A 134 3.09 43.08 7.35
C PHE A 134 3.71 42.31 6.18
N ARG A 135 3.55 42.81 4.95
CA ARG A 135 4.22 42.26 3.77
C ARG A 135 5.75 42.35 3.92
N VAL A 136 6.27 43.54 4.22
CA VAL A 136 7.71 43.78 4.44
C VAL A 136 8.24 42.93 5.60
N CYS A 137 7.51 42.81 6.71
CA CYS A 137 7.92 41.96 7.83
C CYS A 137 8.05 40.49 7.42
N THR A 138 7.13 40.00 6.58
CA THR A 138 7.14 38.61 6.09
C THR A 138 8.30 38.40 5.12
N GLU A 139 8.48 39.28 4.14
CA GLU A 139 9.59 39.25 3.17
C GLU A 139 10.95 39.30 3.90
N THR A 140 11.13 40.26 4.82
CA THR A 140 12.35 40.41 5.63
C THR A 140 12.64 39.16 6.45
N SER A 141 11.61 38.52 7.03
CA SER A 141 11.78 37.28 7.81
C SER A 141 12.29 36.12 6.95
N VAL A 142 11.79 35.98 5.72
CA VAL A 142 12.22 34.93 4.77
C VAL A 142 13.64 35.21 4.26
N GLU A 143 13.96 36.46 3.94
CA GLU A 143 15.28 36.89 3.52
C GLU A 143 16.34 36.64 4.60
N GLN A 144 16.05 37.04 5.85
CA GLN A 144 16.95 36.83 6.97
C GLN A 144 17.15 35.34 7.25
N TRP A 145 16.09 34.52 7.18
CA TRP A 145 16.22 33.06 7.31
C TRP A 145 17.15 32.47 6.24
N THR A 146 17.00 32.91 4.99
CA THR A 146 17.85 32.47 3.87
C THR A 146 19.32 32.88 4.08
N LYS A 147 19.55 34.09 4.62
CA LYS A 147 20.89 34.59 4.96
C LYS A 147 21.53 33.83 6.13
N TYR A 148 20.79 33.53 7.18
CA TYR A 148 21.31 32.77 8.33
C TYR A 148 21.57 31.29 7.97
N THR A 149 20.71 30.68 7.16
CA THR A 149 20.90 29.29 6.74
C THR A 149 22.07 29.12 5.76
N SER A 150 22.30 30.09 4.86
CA SER A 150 23.49 30.08 3.99
C SER A 150 24.80 30.29 4.75
N THR A 151 24.76 30.93 5.92
CA THR A 151 25.93 31.08 6.82
C THR A 151 26.05 29.96 7.86
N GLY A 152 25.11 29.02 7.90
CA GLY A 152 25.10 27.87 8.82
C GLY A 152 24.56 28.15 10.24
N ASP A 153 24.05 29.36 10.52
CA ASP A 153 23.45 29.70 11.81
C ASP A 153 21.96 29.34 11.83
N TYR A 154 21.66 28.06 12.04
CA TYR A 154 20.27 27.59 12.16
C TYR A 154 19.56 28.04 13.45
N GLY A 155 20.30 28.43 14.48
CA GLY A 155 19.75 28.80 15.79
C GLY A 155 19.06 30.17 15.75
N SER A 156 19.68 31.13 15.07
CA SER A 156 19.14 32.49 14.92
C SER A 156 18.16 32.63 13.75
N ALA A 157 18.20 31.71 12.78
CA ALA A 157 17.44 31.79 11.53
C ALA A 157 15.92 31.95 11.73
N TYR A 158 15.35 31.38 12.80
CA TYR A 158 13.90 31.43 13.07
C TYR A 158 13.46 32.59 13.97
N GLN A 159 14.39 33.33 14.58
CA GLN A 159 14.06 34.43 15.50
C GLN A 159 13.18 35.53 14.87
N PRO A 160 13.44 36.00 13.63
CA PRO A 160 12.59 37.01 13.01
C PRO A 160 11.16 36.50 12.77
N ILE A 161 11.03 35.23 12.38
CA ILE A 161 9.75 34.58 12.10
C ILE A 161 8.93 34.41 13.39
N ASP A 162 9.57 33.98 14.47
CA ASP A 162 8.91 33.85 15.78
C ASP A 162 8.50 35.23 16.33
N ALA A 163 9.34 36.25 16.13
CA ALA A 163 9.02 37.63 16.49
C ALA A 163 7.81 38.17 15.69
N LEU A 164 7.71 37.85 14.40
CA LEU A 164 6.56 38.20 13.56
C LEU A 164 5.27 37.54 14.04
N SER A 165 5.31 36.24 14.33
CA SER A 165 4.18 35.51 14.93
C SER A 165 3.70 36.18 16.21
N ARG A 166 4.65 36.48 17.12
CA ARG A 166 4.35 37.11 18.40
C ARG A 166 3.77 38.52 18.22
N LEU A 167 4.28 39.29 17.27
CA LEU A 167 3.76 40.62 16.94
C LEU A 167 2.29 40.53 16.52
N ILE A 168 1.98 39.64 15.58
CA ILE A 168 0.62 39.46 15.04
C ILE A 168 -0.34 39.04 16.15
N VAL A 169 0.04 38.11 17.01
CA VAL A 169 -0.82 37.65 18.11
C VAL A 169 -1.08 38.75 19.14
N LEU A 170 -0.08 39.55 19.49
CA LEU A 170 -0.28 40.69 20.38
C LEU A 170 -1.14 41.79 19.72
N MET A 171 -0.95 42.03 18.42
CA MET A 171 -1.83 42.92 17.65
C MET A 171 -3.27 42.43 17.69
N ILE A 172 -3.54 41.14 17.49
CA ILE A 172 -4.90 40.56 17.58
C ILE A 172 -5.48 40.70 18.99
N LYS A 173 -4.68 40.40 20.03
CA LYS A 173 -5.11 40.51 21.44
C LYS A 173 -5.59 41.93 21.76
N TYR A 174 -4.84 42.95 21.33
CA TYR A 174 -5.10 44.35 21.64
C TYR A 174 -5.83 45.14 20.54
N ASN A 175 -6.19 44.51 19.43
CA ASN A 175 -6.96 45.16 18.36
C ASN A 175 -8.43 45.33 18.77
N GLY A 176 -8.90 46.58 18.79
CA GLY A 176 -10.30 46.93 19.09
C GLY A 176 -10.74 46.52 20.51
N ASP A 177 -12.06 46.42 20.70
CA ASP A 177 -12.64 45.99 21.96
C ASP A 177 -12.38 44.50 22.22
N ALA A 178 -12.19 44.14 23.49
CA ALA A 178 -11.92 42.76 23.90
C ALA A 178 -13.03 41.78 23.48
N THR A 179 -14.25 42.27 23.29
CA THR A 179 -15.45 41.50 22.93
C THR A 179 -15.71 41.41 21.42
N ASP A 180 -15.03 42.22 20.59
CA ASP A 180 -15.25 42.24 19.14
C ASP A 180 -14.41 41.17 18.43
N LEU A 181 -14.84 39.91 18.61
CA LEU A 181 -14.21 38.76 17.98
C LEU A 181 -14.27 38.81 16.44
N PRO A 182 -15.38 39.22 15.79
CA PRO A 182 -15.42 39.35 14.33
C PRO A 182 -14.35 40.28 13.76
N ALA A 183 -14.11 41.44 14.37
CA ALA A 183 -13.05 42.35 13.92
C ALA A 183 -11.66 41.73 14.08
N LYS A 184 -11.41 41.00 15.19
CA LYS A 184 -10.15 40.27 15.43
C LYS A 184 -9.91 39.17 14.38
N VAL A 185 -10.96 38.42 14.03
CA VAL A 185 -10.91 37.39 12.97
C VAL A 185 -10.63 38.04 11.62
N HIS A 186 -11.34 39.11 11.26
CA HIS A 186 -11.13 39.83 10.01
C HIS A 186 -9.70 40.35 9.88
N TYR A 187 -9.16 40.92 10.96
CA TYR A 187 -7.78 41.40 11.02
C TYR A 187 -6.75 40.28 10.82
N LEU A 188 -6.95 39.13 11.50
CA LEU A 188 -6.11 37.95 11.30
C LEU A 188 -6.17 37.47 9.84
N THR A 189 -7.37 37.30 9.27
CA THR A 189 -7.56 36.84 7.88
C THR A 189 -6.85 37.73 6.87
N LYS A 190 -6.86 39.05 7.11
CA LYS A 190 -6.14 40.01 6.27
C LYS A 190 -4.63 39.81 6.31
N ILE A 191 -4.06 39.64 7.50
CA ILE A 191 -2.62 39.36 7.67
C ILE A 191 -2.26 38.01 7.04
N LEU A 192 -3.08 36.98 7.26
CA LEU A 192 -2.87 35.65 6.66
C LEU A 192 -2.89 35.72 5.13
N SER A 193 -3.79 36.51 4.54
CA SER A 193 -3.84 36.73 3.08
C SER A 193 -2.56 37.38 2.54
N ILE A 194 -1.96 38.32 3.29
CA ILE A 194 -0.67 38.93 2.94
C ILE A 194 0.45 37.89 2.97
N VAL A 195 0.50 37.04 4.01
CA VAL A 195 1.49 35.97 4.11
C VAL A 195 1.34 34.95 2.98
N VAL A 196 0.09 34.59 2.62
CA VAL A 196 -0.20 33.72 1.47
C VAL A 196 0.31 34.35 0.17
N LEU A 197 0.11 35.65 -0.04
CA LEU A 197 0.60 36.33 -1.23
C LEU A 197 2.13 36.33 -1.32
N VAL A 198 2.83 36.55 -0.19
CA VAL A 198 4.29 36.47 -0.13
C VAL A 198 4.77 35.04 -0.41
N LEU A 199 4.08 34.02 0.13
CA LEU A 199 4.38 32.61 -0.15
C LEU A 199 4.18 32.29 -1.63
N ALA A 200 3.06 32.73 -2.23
CA ALA A 200 2.77 32.50 -3.64
C ALA A 200 3.84 33.13 -4.53
N GLN A 201 4.23 34.38 -4.27
CA GLN A 201 5.31 35.05 -4.99
C GLN A 201 6.65 34.31 -4.84
N ALA A 202 6.97 33.82 -3.64
CA ALA A 202 8.19 33.06 -3.39
C ALA A 202 8.17 31.68 -4.09
N HIS A 203 7.01 31.05 -4.19
CA HIS A 203 6.81 29.76 -4.86
C HIS A 203 6.91 29.89 -6.38
N GLU A 204 6.32 30.93 -6.97
CA GLU A 204 6.39 31.19 -8.42
C GLU A 204 7.80 31.60 -8.89
N SER A 205 8.57 32.29 -8.03
CA SER A 205 9.89 32.82 -8.40
C SER A 205 11.03 31.79 -8.35
N SER A 206 10.81 30.58 -7.84
CA SER A 206 11.85 29.56 -7.67
C SER A 206 11.42 28.20 -8.22
N VAL A 207 12.22 27.62 -9.13
CA VAL A 207 11.95 26.29 -9.72
C VAL A 207 12.00 25.18 -8.68
N GLU A 208 12.98 25.22 -7.78
CA GLU A 208 13.03 24.40 -6.58
C GLU A 208 12.65 25.30 -5.41
N PHE A 209 11.48 25.12 -4.77
CA PHE A 209 11.02 25.97 -3.66
C PHE A 209 11.69 25.57 -2.33
N PRO A 210 12.87 26.11 -1.96
CA PRO A 210 13.65 25.62 -0.83
C PRO A 210 13.16 26.24 0.49
N GLN A 211 12.35 27.30 0.38
CA GLN A 211 11.91 28.21 1.42
C GLN A 211 10.60 27.75 2.08
N GLN A 212 10.20 26.49 2.00
CA GLN A 212 9.01 26.03 2.72
C GLN A 212 9.13 26.13 4.25
N LYS A 213 10.36 25.99 4.78
CA LYS A 213 10.66 26.00 6.23
C LYS A 213 10.28 27.31 6.94
N PRO A 214 10.61 28.52 6.44
CA PRO A 214 10.22 29.75 7.10
C PRO A 214 8.70 29.91 7.18
N PHE A 215 7.95 29.57 6.12
CA PHE A 215 6.48 29.60 6.14
C PHE A 215 5.89 28.54 7.08
N PHE A 216 6.44 27.33 7.09
CA PHE A 216 6.06 26.31 8.07
C PHE A 216 6.25 26.80 9.50
N ARG A 217 7.43 27.37 9.81
CA ARG A 217 7.74 27.90 11.14
C ARG A 217 6.77 29.01 11.51
N PHE A 218 6.49 29.92 10.58
CA PHE A 218 5.53 31.00 10.80
C PHE A 218 4.16 30.46 11.26
N PHE A 219 3.55 29.54 10.49
CA PHE A 219 2.24 28.99 10.83
C PHE A 219 2.27 28.14 12.11
N SER A 220 3.35 27.39 12.34
CA SER A 220 3.51 26.60 13.57
C SER A 220 3.65 27.48 14.81
N SER A 221 4.47 28.54 14.75
CA SER A 221 4.61 29.53 15.81
C SER A 221 3.31 30.30 16.05
N LEU A 222 2.60 30.66 14.97
CA LEU A 222 1.31 31.34 15.05
C LEU A 222 0.27 30.48 15.77
N LEU A 223 0.19 29.18 15.44
CA LEU A 223 -0.68 28.24 16.15
C LEU A 223 -0.31 28.18 17.63
N ASN A 224 0.98 28.12 17.97
CA ASN A 224 1.43 28.09 19.36
C ASN A 224 1.07 29.37 20.13
N ASP A 225 1.32 30.54 19.54
CA ASP A 225 1.04 31.84 20.15
C ASP A 225 -0.47 32.10 20.30
N ILE A 226 -1.28 31.76 19.29
CA ILE A 226 -2.75 31.87 19.36
C ILE A 226 -3.30 30.97 20.45
N ASN A 227 -2.76 29.75 20.61
CA ASN A 227 -3.15 28.87 21.71
C ASN A 227 -2.85 29.49 23.07
N GLY A 228 -1.82 30.33 23.19
CA GLY A 228 -1.54 31.13 24.39
C GLY A 228 -2.62 32.17 24.72
N LEU A 229 -3.56 32.47 23.81
CA LEU A 229 -4.66 33.40 24.03
C LEU A 229 -5.93 32.74 24.59
N GLU A 230 -5.93 31.42 24.81
CA GLU A 230 -7.12 30.66 25.23
C GLU A 230 -7.80 31.20 26.49
N ALA A 231 -7.01 31.76 27.41
CA ALA A 231 -7.52 32.37 28.65
C ALA A 231 -8.23 33.72 28.44
N HIS A 232 -8.10 34.34 27.27
CA HIS A 232 -8.55 35.70 27.00
C HIS A 232 -9.64 35.79 25.92
N LEU A 233 -9.66 34.88 24.96
CA LEU A 233 -10.62 34.91 23.86
C LEU A 233 -10.90 33.50 23.30
N PRO A 234 -12.12 33.25 22.79
CA PRO A 234 -12.48 31.98 22.17
C PRO A 234 -11.67 31.75 20.89
N LEU A 235 -10.91 30.66 20.85
CA LEU A 235 -9.93 30.40 19.78
C LEU A 235 -10.55 29.85 18.50
N PHE A 236 -11.69 29.18 18.58
CA PHE A 236 -12.23 28.41 17.47
C PHE A 236 -12.44 29.25 16.18
N PRO A 237 -13.01 30.46 16.21
CA PRO A 237 -13.14 31.29 15.00
C PRO A 237 -11.80 31.71 14.37
N LEU A 238 -10.75 31.87 15.18
CA LEU A 238 -9.39 32.13 14.67
C LEU A 238 -8.80 30.87 14.01
N LEU A 239 -9.04 29.69 14.59
CA LEU A 239 -8.61 28.42 13.99
C LEU A 239 -9.34 28.14 12.67
N VAL A 240 -10.61 28.52 12.54
CA VAL A 240 -11.34 28.44 11.27
C VAL A 240 -10.71 29.33 10.20
N ALA A 241 -10.33 30.58 10.53
CA ALA A 241 -9.61 31.45 9.59
C ALA A 241 -8.26 30.85 9.14
N ILE A 242 -7.53 30.20 10.06
CA ILE A 242 -6.31 29.46 9.72
C ILE A 242 -6.61 28.24 8.86
N CYS A 243 -7.70 27.51 9.14
CA CYS A 243 -8.15 26.38 8.33
C CYS A 243 -8.45 26.79 6.89
N ASP A 244 -9.15 27.91 6.69
CA ASP A 244 -9.43 28.44 5.34
C ASP A 244 -8.15 28.92 4.63
N THR A 245 -7.19 29.44 5.40
CA THR A 245 -5.84 29.77 4.90
C THR A 245 -5.09 28.52 4.44
N PHE A 246 -5.10 27.43 5.23
CA PHE A 246 -4.53 26.15 4.82
C PHE A 246 -5.24 25.58 3.59
N ASN A 247 -6.55 25.72 3.49
CA ASN A 247 -7.28 25.28 2.29
C ASN A 247 -6.85 26.07 1.05
N THR A 248 -6.55 27.36 1.18
CA THR A 248 -5.98 28.19 0.10
C THR A 248 -4.59 27.72 -0.30
N LEU A 249 -3.77 27.36 0.69
CA LEU A 249 -2.40 26.84 0.54
C LEU A 249 -2.32 25.34 0.17
N GLN A 250 -3.40 24.75 -0.34
CA GLN A 250 -3.46 23.32 -0.64
C GLN A 250 -2.35 22.87 -1.63
N PRO A 251 -1.87 21.62 -1.52
CA PRO A 251 -0.72 21.15 -2.29
C PRO A 251 -0.90 21.15 -3.82
N ILE A 252 -2.13 21.08 -4.33
CA ILE A 252 -2.40 21.18 -5.77
C ILE A 252 -2.05 22.57 -6.32
N ASN A 253 -2.20 23.62 -5.50
CA ASN A 253 -1.83 24.98 -5.86
C ASN A 253 -0.35 25.24 -5.57
N PHE A 254 0.17 24.69 -4.47
CA PHE A 254 1.54 24.92 -3.99
C PHE A 254 2.27 23.60 -3.71
N PRO A 255 2.66 22.83 -4.75
CA PRO A 255 3.26 21.49 -4.59
C PRO A 255 4.57 21.51 -3.80
N GLY A 256 5.37 22.59 -3.92
CA GLY A 256 6.60 22.76 -3.16
C GLY A 256 6.39 22.92 -1.65
N PHE A 257 5.16 23.25 -1.22
CA PHE A 257 4.78 23.40 0.19
C PHE A 257 4.09 22.16 0.77
N ALA A 258 3.90 21.08 -0.02
CA ALA A 258 3.10 19.92 0.36
C ALA A 258 3.50 19.29 1.71
N PHE A 259 4.80 19.06 1.96
CA PHE A 259 5.27 18.45 3.22
C PHE A 259 4.99 19.31 4.44
N SER A 260 5.29 20.60 4.34
CA SER A 260 5.02 21.59 5.38
C SER A 260 3.52 21.70 5.64
N TRP A 261 2.73 21.75 4.58
CA TRP A 261 1.27 21.80 4.63
C TRP A 261 0.67 20.57 5.32
N THR A 262 1.09 19.35 4.94
CA THR A 262 0.61 18.12 5.58
C THR A 262 0.93 18.10 7.08
N THR A 263 2.12 18.59 7.45
CA THR A 263 2.53 18.70 8.86
C THR A 263 1.69 19.71 9.65
N LEU A 264 1.31 20.83 9.02
CA LEU A 264 0.47 21.86 9.62
C LEU A 264 -0.96 21.40 9.85
N ILE A 265 -1.58 20.72 8.88
CA ILE A 265 -2.94 20.20 9.05
C ILE A 265 -3.00 19.06 10.08
N SER A 266 -1.89 18.36 10.32
CA SER A 266 -1.77 17.34 11.38
C SER A 266 -1.25 17.89 12.71
N HIS A 267 -1.09 19.21 12.85
CA HIS A 267 -0.44 19.80 14.01
C HIS A 267 -1.27 19.61 15.29
N ARG A 268 -0.61 19.22 16.40
CA ARG A 268 -1.24 18.88 17.69
C ARG A 268 -2.08 19.99 18.32
N LEU A 269 -1.80 21.26 17.98
CA LEU A 269 -2.54 22.44 18.46
C LEU A 269 -3.61 22.92 17.47
N PHE A 270 -3.80 22.21 16.35
CA PHE A 270 -4.75 22.54 15.30
C PHE A 270 -5.78 21.43 15.12
N MET A 271 -5.36 20.23 14.68
CA MET A 271 -6.28 19.14 14.35
C MET A 271 -7.20 18.74 15.52
N PRO A 272 -6.69 18.46 16.75
CA PRO A 272 -7.58 18.10 17.86
C PRO A 272 -8.56 19.22 18.21
N LYS A 273 -8.12 20.49 18.19
CA LYS A 273 -9.01 21.63 18.50
C LYS A 273 -10.10 21.84 17.44
N MET A 274 -9.80 21.56 16.17
CA MET A 274 -10.80 21.58 15.10
C MET A 274 -11.81 20.43 15.23
N LEU A 275 -11.35 19.23 15.59
CA LEU A 275 -12.22 18.04 15.64
C LEU A 275 -13.00 17.91 16.96
N SER A 276 -12.50 18.49 18.05
CA SER A 276 -13.17 18.55 19.36
C SER A 276 -14.05 19.80 19.53
N SER A 277 -14.29 20.59 18.49
CA SER A 277 -15.17 21.77 18.55
C SER A 277 -16.59 21.40 18.99
N ASP A 278 -17.22 22.27 19.78
CA ASP A 278 -18.64 22.14 20.14
C ASP A 278 -19.50 21.98 18.88
N ASN A 279 -20.54 21.16 18.96
CA ASN A 279 -21.46 20.86 17.84
C ASN A 279 -20.79 20.37 16.54
N ARG A 280 -19.53 19.93 16.57
CA ARG A 280 -18.78 19.42 15.40
C ARG A 280 -18.61 20.45 14.28
N GLU A 281 -18.67 21.74 14.58
CA GLU A 281 -18.56 22.82 13.59
C GLU A 281 -17.25 22.78 12.79
N GLY A 282 -16.15 22.34 13.42
CA GLY A 282 -14.83 22.23 12.78
C GLY A 282 -14.66 21.02 11.87
N TRP A 283 -15.59 20.06 11.88
CA TRP A 283 -15.47 18.84 11.09
C TRP A 283 -15.50 19.10 9.58
N ARG A 284 -16.45 19.90 9.08
CA ARG A 284 -16.56 20.19 7.65
C ARG A 284 -15.36 20.99 7.11
N PRO A 285 -14.88 22.06 7.78
CA PRO A 285 -13.63 22.72 7.39
C PRO A 285 -12.44 21.77 7.35
N TYR A 286 -12.27 20.92 8.36
CA TYR A 286 -11.15 19.99 8.42
C TYR A 286 -11.24 18.89 7.35
N HIS A 287 -12.45 18.37 7.09
CA HIS A 287 -12.72 17.42 6.02
C HIS A 287 -12.28 17.97 4.65
N ARG A 288 -12.53 19.25 4.34
CA ARG A 288 -12.06 19.88 3.10
C ARG A 288 -10.55 19.77 2.95
N LEU A 289 -9.78 19.97 4.01
CA LEU A 289 -8.32 19.80 3.99
C LEU A 289 -7.93 18.36 3.64
N LEU A 290 -8.56 17.35 4.26
CA LEU A 290 -8.27 15.95 3.94
C LEU A 290 -8.60 15.58 2.49
N ILE A 291 -9.68 16.15 1.95
CA ILE A 291 -10.02 16.00 0.52
C ILE A 291 -8.97 16.66 -0.36
N SER A 292 -8.49 17.87 -0.03
CA SER A 292 -7.41 18.53 -0.77
C SER A 292 -6.10 17.74 -0.75
N LEU A 293 -5.77 17.09 0.38
CA LEU A 293 -4.62 16.19 0.49
C LEU A 293 -4.72 15.03 -0.51
N PHE A 294 -5.86 14.34 -0.54
CA PHE A 294 -6.00 13.18 -1.41
C PHE A 294 -6.21 13.54 -2.87
N ARG A 295 -6.84 14.67 -3.20
CA ARG A 295 -6.88 15.16 -4.59
C ARG A 295 -5.47 15.41 -5.13
N PHE A 296 -4.56 15.90 -4.29
CA PHE A 296 -3.16 16.03 -4.67
C PHE A 296 -2.44 14.67 -4.79
N LEU A 297 -2.72 13.73 -3.89
CA LEU A 297 -2.06 12.42 -3.89
C LEU A 297 -2.60 11.46 -4.96
N GLU A 298 -3.84 11.62 -5.40
CA GLU A 298 -4.57 10.70 -6.28
C GLU A 298 -3.77 10.32 -7.54
N PRO A 299 -3.20 11.27 -8.32
CA PRO A 299 -2.48 10.92 -9.56
C PRO A 299 -1.24 10.06 -9.29
N PHE A 300 -0.56 10.28 -8.16
CA PHE A 300 0.63 9.50 -7.77
C PHE A 300 0.26 8.12 -7.25
N LEU A 301 -0.87 7.99 -6.57
CA LEU A 301 -1.35 6.73 -5.98
C LEU A 301 -2.04 5.84 -7.01
N ARG A 302 -2.56 6.41 -8.11
CA ARG A 302 -3.31 5.67 -9.13
C ARG A 302 -2.51 4.54 -9.77
N ASN A 303 -1.23 4.71 -10.05
CA ASN A 303 -0.44 3.70 -10.77
C ASN A 303 0.48 2.86 -9.85
N GLY A 304 0.57 3.19 -8.56
CA GLY A 304 1.39 2.46 -7.58
C GLY A 304 2.90 2.73 -7.65
N GLU A 305 3.39 3.43 -8.68
CA GLU A 305 4.80 3.80 -8.82
C GLU A 305 5.14 5.08 -8.04
N LEU A 306 5.40 4.91 -6.74
CA LEU A 306 5.75 6.03 -5.86
C LEU A 306 7.26 6.29 -5.84
N GLN A 307 7.66 7.50 -6.23
CA GLN A 307 9.00 8.04 -5.98
C GLN A 307 9.23 8.30 -4.48
N ASN A 308 10.49 8.47 -4.06
CA ASN A 308 10.82 8.67 -2.64
C ASN A 308 10.02 9.82 -1.98
N PRO A 309 9.88 11.02 -2.58
CA PRO A 309 9.12 12.11 -1.96
C PRO A 309 7.63 11.78 -1.79
N THR A 310 6.98 11.24 -2.82
CA THR A 310 5.55 10.88 -2.77
C THR A 310 5.30 9.72 -1.80
N ARG A 311 6.23 8.76 -1.71
CA ARG A 311 6.20 7.69 -0.70
C ARG A 311 6.28 8.25 0.72
N THR A 312 7.19 9.18 0.99
CA THR A 312 7.29 9.84 2.31
C THR A 312 6.00 10.60 2.66
N LEU A 313 5.43 11.32 1.70
CA LEU A 313 4.18 12.05 1.88
C LEU A 313 3.02 11.09 2.19
N PHE A 314 2.91 9.99 1.44
CA PHE A 314 1.90 8.94 1.67
C PHE A 314 2.03 8.29 3.05
N HIS A 315 3.26 7.98 3.49
CA HIS A 315 3.48 7.49 4.86
C HIS A 315 3.07 8.52 5.93
N GLY A 316 3.30 9.81 5.67
CA GLY A 316 2.79 10.90 6.52
C GLY A 316 1.27 10.90 6.60
N SER A 317 0.59 10.74 5.46
CA SER A 317 -0.87 10.62 5.40
C SER A 317 -1.38 9.38 6.14
N LEU A 318 -0.74 8.22 5.99
CA LEU A 318 -1.11 7.01 6.74
C LEU A 318 -1.03 7.23 8.26
N ARG A 319 0.02 7.90 8.75
CA ARG A 319 0.16 8.23 10.19
C ARG A 319 -0.95 9.16 10.66
N LEU A 320 -1.27 10.20 9.88
CA LEU A 320 -2.40 11.09 10.17
C LEU A 320 -3.71 10.30 10.30
N PHE A 321 -3.99 9.39 9.37
CA PHE A 321 -5.22 8.58 9.40
C PHE A 321 -5.26 7.56 10.53
N MET A 322 -4.11 7.02 10.94
CA MET A 322 -4.02 6.18 12.14
C MET A 322 -4.35 6.96 13.42
N VAL A 323 -3.88 8.21 13.52
CA VAL A 323 -4.25 9.09 14.65
C VAL A 323 -5.73 9.42 14.61
N LEU A 324 -6.28 9.77 13.44
CA LEU A 324 -7.71 10.02 13.29
C LEU A 324 -8.57 8.79 13.64
N LEU A 325 -8.13 7.58 13.29
CA LEU A 325 -8.83 6.35 13.65
C LEU A 325 -8.84 6.11 15.16
N HIS A 326 -7.73 6.39 15.84
CA HIS A 326 -7.63 6.18 17.29
C HIS A 326 -8.38 7.26 18.08
N ASP A 327 -8.16 8.54 17.76
CA ASP A 327 -8.63 9.68 18.56
C ASP A 327 -9.99 10.21 18.12
N PHE A 328 -10.35 10.09 16.84
CA PHE A 328 -11.57 10.66 16.24
C PHE A 328 -12.29 9.69 15.28
N PRO A 329 -12.59 8.44 15.69
CA PRO A 329 -13.18 7.45 14.80
C PRO A 329 -14.56 7.85 14.28
N GLU A 330 -15.35 8.62 15.03
CA GLU A 330 -16.67 9.10 14.56
C GLU A 330 -16.53 9.99 13.33
N PHE A 331 -15.54 10.89 13.32
CA PHE A 331 -15.27 11.78 12.20
C PHE A 331 -14.97 10.97 10.93
N LEU A 332 -14.08 9.98 11.02
CA LEU A 332 -13.80 9.08 9.89
C LEU A 332 -15.04 8.27 9.50
N SER A 333 -15.81 7.77 10.47
CA SER A 333 -16.99 6.95 10.21
C SER A 333 -18.12 7.72 9.52
N GLU A 334 -18.23 9.03 9.73
CA GLU A 334 -19.30 9.87 9.14
C GLU A 334 -18.92 10.46 7.78
N PHE A 335 -17.62 10.69 7.53
CA PHE A 335 -17.08 11.15 6.25
C PHE A 335 -16.48 10.04 5.37
N TYR A 336 -16.59 8.78 5.78
CA TYR A 336 -15.95 7.64 5.11
C TYR A 336 -16.20 7.60 3.59
N PHE A 337 -17.41 7.96 3.16
CA PHE A 337 -17.82 7.86 1.76
C PHE A 337 -17.01 8.81 0.88
N SER A 338 -17.06 10.11 1.16
CA SER A 338 -16.30 11.11 0.37
C SER A 338 -14.78 10.94 0.49
N LEU A 339 -14.27 10.46 1.64
CA LEU A 339 -12.85 10.14 1.77
C LEU A 339 -12.46 8.96 0.88
N CYS A 340 -13.25 7.88 0.89
CA CYS A 340 -13.01 6.72 0.04
C CYS A 340 -13.21 6.98 -1.45
N ASP A 341 -14.00 7.99 -1.82
CA ASP A 341 -14.29 8.36 -3.21
C ASP A 341 -13.11 9.09 -3.88
N VAL A 342 -12.25 9.76 -3.09
CA VAL A 342 -11.04 10.45 -3.57
C VAL A 342 -9.80 9.56 -3.48
N ILE A 343 -9.82 8.53 -2.63
CA ILE A 343 -8.69 7.60 -2.47
C ILE A 343 -8.81 6.47 -3.50
N PRO A 344 -7.78 6.23 -4.34
CA PRO A 344 -7.81 5.14 -5.32
C PRO A 344 -8.14 3.78 -4.69
N ALA A 345 -8.91 2.95 -5.40
CA ALA A 345 -9.36 1.66 -4.89
C ALA A 345 -8.20 0.73 -4.50
N ARG A 346 -7.04 0.88 -5.15
CA ARG A 346 -5.81 0.12 -4.91
C ARG A 346 -5.14 0.43 -3.57
N CYS A 347 -5.45 1.57 -2.95
CA CYS A 347 -4.93 1.95 -1.64
C CYS A 347 -5.68 1.24 -0.50
N ILE A 348 -5.67 -0.10 -0.54
CA ILE A 348 -6.50 -0.95 0.32
C ILE A 348 -6.27 -0.66 1.81
N GLN A 349 -5.02 -0.59 2.26
CA GLN A 349 -4.70 -0.36 3.68
C GLN A 349 -5.26 0.99 4.19
N LEU A 350 -5.08 2.07 3.41
CA LEU A 350 -5.56 3.39 3.79
C LEU A 350 -7.10 3.44 3.84
N ARG A 351 -7.77 2.84 2.85
CA ARG A 351 -9.23 2.71 2.86
C ARG A 351 -9.70 1.86 4.04
N ASN A 352 -9.00 0.77 4.37
CA ASN A 352 -9.32 -0.06 5.52
C ASN A 352 -9.23 0.71 6.85
N ILE A 353 -8.22 1.57 7.04
CA ILE A 353 -8.14 2.43 8.24
C ILE A 353 -9.42 3.26 8.39
N ILE A 354 -9.91 3.86 7.30
CA ILE A 354 -11.15 4.67 7.31
C ILE A 354 -12.39 3.79 7.56
N LEU A 355 -12.48 2.66 6.85
CA LEU A 355 -13.65 1.77 6.88
C LEU A 355 -13.75 0.95 8.18
N SER A 356 -12.64 0.81 8.90
CA SER A 356 -12.57 0.25 10.24
C SER A 356 -12.94 1.24 11.34
N ALA A 357 -13.21 2.52 11.04
CA ALA A 357 -13.64 3.49 12.03
C ALA A 357 -15.10 3.25 12.45
N TYR A 358 -15.36 3.26 13.77
CA TYR A 358 -16.68 3.03 14.34
C TYR A 358 -16.91 3.84 15.62
N PRO A 359 -18.17 4.13 15.99
CA PRO A 359 -18.48 4.87 17.22
C PRO A 359 -17.90 4.18 18.47
N PRO A 360 -17.14 4.87 19.34
CA PRO A 360 -16.54 4.32 20.56
C PRO A 360 -17.55 3.72 21.55
N THR A 361 -18.81 4.14 21.47
CA THR A 361 -19.90 3.61 22.29
C THR A 361 -20.32 2.20 21.90
N LEU A 362 -19.95 1.73 20.70
CA LEU A 362 -20.30 0.42 20.18
C LEU A 362 -19.26 -0.62 20.58
N ARG A 363 -19.70 -1.75 21.15
CA ARG A 363 -18.86 -2.94 21.31
C ARG A 363 -19.04 -3.85 20.10
N LEU A 364 -17.94 -4.15 19.43
CA LEU A 364 -17.95 -5.05 18.27
C LEU A 364 -18.08 -6.51 18.73
N PRO A 365 -19.04 -7.28 18.18
CA PRO A 365 -19.07 -8.72 18.35
C PRO A 365 -17.84 -9.39 17.73
N ASP A 366 -17.42 -10.53 18.28
CA ASP A 366 -16.29 -11.30 17.72
C ASP A 366 -16.72 -12.01 16.42
N PRO A 367 -16.16 -11.65 15.26
CA PRO A 367 -16.52 -12.22 13.97
C PRO A 367 -16.35 -13.74 13.87
N HIS A 368 -15.48 -14.35 14.70
CA HIS A 368 -15.21 -15.78 14.62
C HIS A 368 -16.17 -16.64 15.47
N ARG A 369 -16.81 -16.04 16.48
CA ARG A 369 -17.67 -16.74 17.45
C ARG A 369 -19.14 -16.75 17.04
N GLU A 370 -19.62 -15.70 16.40
CA GLU A 370 -21.01 -15.61 15.95
C GLU A 370 -21.16 -16.28 14.59
N THR A 371 -21.97 -17.33 14.54
CA THR A 371 -21.96 -18.30 13.44
C THR A 371 -22.99 -18.01 12.35
N GLN A 372 -23.89 -17.05 12.52
CA GLN A 372 -24.93 -16.73 11.54
C GLN A 372 -25.25 -15.23 11.52
N LEU A 373 -25.06 -14.57 10.38
CA LEU A 373 -25.46 -13.17 10.16
C LEU A 373 -26.96 -12.93 10.45
N GLU A 374 -27.80 -13.95 10.25
CA GLU A 374 -29.24 -13.92 10.53
C GLU A 374 -29.56 -13.97 12.04
N SER A 375 -28.67 -14.54 12.86
CA SER A 375 -28.82 -14.62 14.33
C SER A 375 -28.44 -13.31 15.04
N LEU A 376 -27.77 -12.41 14.33
CA LEU A 376 -27.56 -11.02 14.72
C LEU A 376 -28.86 -10.23 14.49
N SER A 377 -29.93 -10.65 15.16
CA SER A 377 -31.21 -9.95 15.13
C SER A 377 -31.01 -8.49 15.54
N ASP A 378 -31.35 -7.57 14.63
CA ASP A 378 -31.22 -6.12 14.68
C ASP A 378 -29.80 -5.55 14.51
N MET A 379 -29.33 -5.51 13.27
CA MET A 379 -28.16 -4.72 12.86
C MET A 379 -28.42 -3.22 12.93
N GLY A 380 -28.37 -2.68 14.15
CA GLY A 380 -28.06 -1.30 14.50
C GLY A 380 -28.91 -0.16 13.88
N PRO A 381 -28.66 1.08 14.29
CA PRO A 381 -29.29 2.25 13.66
C PRO A 381 -28.81 2.44 12.21
N ILE A 382 -29.53 3.28 11.46
CA ILE A 382 -29.00 3.81 10.19
C ILE A 382 -27.76 4.65 10.55
N PRO A 383 -26.58 4.36 9.99
CA PRO A 383 -25.37 5.09 10.35
C PRO A 383 -25.44 6.52 9.80
N PRO A 384 -24.94 7.53 10.55
CA PRO A 384 -24.83 8.89 10.04
C PRO A 384 -23.87 8.97 8.84
N VAL A 385 -24.24 9.78 7.85
CA VAL A 385 -23.44 10.04 6.65
C VAL A 385 -23.46 11.54 6.41
N LEU A 386 -22.32 12.20 6.61
CA LEU A 386 -22.20 13.65 6.43
C LEU A 386 -21.75 14.05 5.02
N SER A 387 -21.37 13.07 4.20
CA SER A 387 -20.98 13.30 2.80
C SER A 387 -22.21 13.55 1.93
N ASP A 388 -22.17 14.56 1.06
CA ASP A 388 -23.20 14.75 0.03
C ASP A 388 -22.94 13.82 -1.16
N PHE A 389 -23.43 12.59 -1.05
CA PHE A 389 -23.31 11.57 -2.10
C PHE A 389 -24.24 11.83 -3.29
N THR A 390 -25.15 12.82 -3.24
CA THR A 390 -26.05 13.13 -4.35
C THR A 390 -25.39 13.93 -5.46
N LEU A 391 -24.22 14.53 -5.20
CA LEU A 391 -23.46 15.31 -6.18
C LEU A 391 -23.06 14.48 -7.41
N GLY A 392 -22.68 13.21 -7.21
CA GLY A 392 -22.31 12.30 -8.31
C GLY A 392 -23.47 11.91 -9.23
N LEU A 393 -24.72 12.16 -8.82
CA LEU A 393 -25.94 11.83 -9.58
C LEU A 393 -26.51 12.99 -10.41
N ARG A 394 -25.83 14.14 -10.42
CA ARG A 394 -26.31 15.34 -11.13
C ARG A 394 -26.14 15.25 -12.65
N HIS A 395 -25.22 14.41 -13.14
CA HIS A 395 -25.08 14.16 -14.57
C HIS A 395 -26.25 13.29 -15.09
N GLY A 396 -26.80 13.65 -16.25
CA GLY A 396 -27.75 12.81 -16.99
C GLY A 396 -29.12 12.56 -16.33
N ASP A 397 -29.55 13.39 -15.36
CA ASP A 397 -30.80 13.21 -14.59
C ASP A 397 -30.93 11.82 -13.93
N MET A 398 -29.79 11.20 -13.60
CA MET A 398 -29.73 9.85 -13.02
C MET A 398 -30.54 9.73 -11.73
N ARG A 399 -30.62 10.80 -10.93
CA ARG A 399 -31.39 10.80 -9.68
C ARG A 399 -32.88 10.54 -9.93
N ALA A 400 -33.51 11.25 -10.86
CA ALA A 400 -34.93 11.08 -11.16
C ALA A 400 -35.21 9.68 -11.72
N ALA A 401 -34.31 9.15 -12.54
CA ALA A 401 -34.37 7.78 -13.04
C ALA A 401 -34.29 6.75 -11.89
N LEU A 402 -33.35 6.92 -10.96
CA LEU A 402 -33.21 6.05 -9.79
C LEU A 402 -34.45 6.10 -8.89
N ASP A 403 -35.04 7.28 -8.67
CA ASP A 403 -36.28 7.42 -7.89
C ASP A 403 -37.44 6.63 -8.53
N GLN A 404 -37.55 6.66 -9.87
CA GLN A 404 -38.56 5.86 -10.58
C GLN A 404 -38.32 4.34 -10.43
N CYS A 405 -37.06 3.89 -10.54
CA CYS A 405 -36.68 2.50 -10.28
C CYS A 405 -37.06 2.07 -8.85
N LEU A 406 -36.69 2.87 -7.85
CA LEU A 406 -36.93 2.55 -6.43
C LEU A 406 -38.42 2.54 -6.06
N LEU A 407 -39.26 3.25 -6.81
CA LEU A 407 -40.73 3.19 -6.68
C LEU A 407 -41.36 1.98 -7.41
N GLY A 408 -40.55 1.08 -7.97
CA GLY A 408 -41.03 -0.09 -8.72
C GLY A 408 -41.57 0.25 -10.11
N ARG A 409 -41.22 1.43 -10.65
CA ARG A 409 -41.63 1.92 -11.97
C ARG A 409 -40.49 1.91 -13.00
N GLY A 410 -39.39 1.22 -12.70
CA GLY A 410 -38.24 1.12 -13.59
C GLY A 410 -38.56 0.29 -14.84
N SER A 411 -38.35 0.86 -16.02
CA SER A 411 -38.40 0.12 -17.29
C SER A 411 -36.99 -0.36 -17.67
N SER A 412 -36.90 -1.42 -18.49
CA SER A 412 -35.60 -1.91 -19.00
C SER A 412 -34.84 -0.83 -19.80
N ALA A 413 -35.56 0.03 -20.51
CA ALA A 413 -34.97 1.19 -21.21
C ALA A 413 -34.32 2.19 -20.24
N LEU A 414 -34.91 2.40 -19.06
CA LEU A 414 -34.39 3.31 -18.05
C LEU A 414 -33.12 2.74 -17.39
N VAL A 415 -33.04 1.43 -17.18
CA VAL A 415 -31.80 0.79 -16.69
C VAL A 415 -30.68 0.82 -17.73
N THR A 416 -31.03 0.68 -19.01
CA THR A 416 -30.07 0.84 -20.12
C THR A 416 -29.52 2.27 -20.15
N SER A 417 -30.38 3.28 -19.99
CA SER A 417 -29.97 4.67 -19.90
C SER A 417 -29.08 4.95 -18.67
N LEU A 418 -29.35 4.32 -17.52
CA LEU A 418 -28.47 4.39 -16.35
C LEU A 418 -27.08 3.82 -16.67
N LYS A 419 -27.01 2.67 -17.34
CA LYS A 419 -25.73 2.08 -17.77
C LYS A 419 -24.94 3.02 -18.69
N GLU A 420 -25.59 3.62 -19.68
CA GLU A 420 -24.94 4.59 -20.58
C GLU A 420 -24.38 5.79 -19.82
N ASN A 421 -25.13 6.32 -18.84
CA ASN A 421 -24.70 7.44 -18.00
C ASN A 421 -23.56 7.08 -17.02
N LEU A 422 -23.32 5.79 -16.75
CA LEU A 422 -22.19 5.31 -15.94
C LEU A 422 -20.89 5.19 -16.75
N THR A 423 -20.96 5.17 -18.08
CA THR A 423 -19.78 5.10 -18.95
C THR A 423 -19.26 6.48 -19.30
N THR A 424 -17.94 6.65 -19.37
CA THR A 424 -17.32 7.94 -19.75
C THR A 424 -17.36 8.11 -21.26
N GLN A 425 -17.86 9.25 -21.75
CA GLN A 425 -17.78 9.58 -23.17
C GLN A 425 -16.33 9.91 -23.58
N PRO A 426 -15.87 9.50 -24.78
CA PRO A 426 -14.49 9.69 -25.25
C PRO A 426 -14.07 11.16 -25.43
N THR A 427 -15.00 12.12 -25.28
CA THR A 427 -14.78 13.57 -25.47
C THR A 427 -14.51 14.33 -24.16
N THR A 428 -14.44 13.66 -23.01
CA THR A 428 -14.06 14.29 -21.74
C THR A 428 -12.55 14.20 -21.50
N PRO A 429 -11.89 15.20 -20.87
CA PRO A 429 -10.44 15.18 -20.63
C PRO A 429 -9.95 13.99 -19.75
N ASN A 430 -10.87 13.22 -19.16
CA ASN A 430 -10.59 11.95 -18.50
C ASN A 430 -10.34 10.78 -19.49
N ALA A 431 -10.50 10.96 -20.79
CA ALA A 431 -10.17 9.95 -21.81
C ALA A 431 -8.66 9.63 -21.87
N VAL A 432 -7.82 10.44 -21.23
CA VAL A 432 -6.37 10.21 -21.10
C VAL A 432 -6.07 9.09 -20.07
N THR A 433 -7.02 8.71 -19.21
CA THR A 433 -6.75 7.82 -18.06
C THR A 433 -7.14 6.34 -18.26
N GLY A 434 -7.71 5.97 -19.41
CA GLY A 434 -8.03 4.58 -19.74
C GLY A 434 -9.12 3.90 -18.87
N GLU A 435 -9.85 4.66 -18.04
CA GLU A 435 -10.97 4.15 -17.24
C GLU A 435 -12.27 4.30 -18.03
N HIS A 436 -13.02 3.21 -18.23
CA HIS A 436 -14.23 3.22 -19.06
C HIS A 436 -15.49 3.70 -18.29
N TYR A 437 -15.40 3.80 -16.98
CA TYR A 437 -16.52 4.09 -16.08
C TYR A 437 -16.31 5.35 -15.23
N ASN A 438 -17.40 6.08 -15.02
CA ASN A 438 -17.46 7.16 -14.05
C ASN A 438 -17.61 6.57 -12.64
N ILE A 439 -16.47 6.34 -11.97
CA ILE A 439 -16.40 5.72 -10.64
C ILE A 439 -17.22 6.51 -9.59
N GLN A 440 -17.18 7.85 -9.64
CA GLN A 440 -17.92 8.69 -8.69
C GLN A 440 -19.44 8.56 -8.86
N ALA A 441 -19.93 8.55 -10.10
CA ALA A 441 -21.34 8.33 -10.40
C ALA A 441 -21.79 6.93 -9.95
N LEU A 442 -20.96 5.91 -10.19
CA LEU A 442 -21.22 4.54 -9.76
C LEU A 442 -21.27 4.43 -8.23
N ASN A 443 -20.29 5.00 -7.51
CA ASN A 443 -20.28 5.01 -6.04
C ASN A 443 -21.51 5.73 -5.48
N ALA A 444 -21.89 6.86 -6.07
CA ALA A 444 -23.07 7.63 -5.70
C ALA A 444 -24.37 6.86 -5.94
N LEU A 445 -24.47 6.13 -7.06
CA LEU A 445 -25.62 5.29 -7.40
C LEU A 445 -25.79 4.17 -6.36
N VAL A 446 -24.72 3.43 -6.07
CA VAL A 446 -24.74 2.32 -5.10
C VAL A 446 -25.13 2.84 -3.71
N MET A 447 -24.54 3.96 -3.28
CA MET A 447 -24.87 4.60 -2.02
C MET A 447 -26.33 5.06 -1.96
N TYR A 448 -26.82 5.73 -3.00
CA TYR A 448 -28.19 6.25 -3.06
C TYR A 448 -29.23 5.13 -3.01
N VAL A 449 -29.02 4.07 -3.79
CA VAL A 449 -29.90 2.89 -3.79
C VAL A 449 -29.90 2.23 -2.41
N GLY A 450 -28.73 1.95 -1.84
CA GLY A 450 -28.63 1.30 -0.52
C GLY A 450 -29.27 2.10 0.61
N VAL A 451 -28.97 3.41 0.71
CA VAL A 451 -29.57 4.29 1.74
C VAL A 451 -31.09 4.36 1.58
N SER A 452 -31.59 4.47 0.35
CA SER A 452 -33.03 4.59 0.07
C SER A 452 -33.77 3.30 0.38
N SER A 453 -33.26 2.15 -0.05
CA SER A 453 -33.84 0.84 0.26
C SER A 453 -33.86 0.57 1.77
N VAL A 454 -32.78 0.88 2.48
CA VAL A 454 -32.72 0.73 3.95
C VAL A 454 -33.73 1.63 4.65
N ALA A 455 -33.85 2.90 4.24
CA ALA A 455 -34.81 3.83 4.82
C ALA A 455 -36.26 3.39 4.59
N GLN A 456 -36.59 2.95 3.36
CA GLN A 456 -37.92 2.43 3.02
C GLN A 456 -38.25 1.14 3.79
N ALA A 457 -37.29 0.22 3.91
CA ALA A 457 -37.47 -1.04 4.65
C ALA A 457 -37.73 -0.79 6.15
N LYS A 458 -36.94 0.09 6.80
CA LYS A 458 -37.17 0.46 8.21
C LYS A 458 -38.50 1.15 8.43
N ALA A 459 -38.94 2.00 7.49
CA ALA A 459 -40.23 2.67 7.59
C ALA A 459 -41.43 1.71 7.46
N ARG A 460 -41.29 0.61 6.69
CA ARG A 460 -42.36 -0.38 6.46
C ARG A 460 -42.37 -1.53 7.47
N ASN A 461 -41.20 -2.09 7.78
CA ASN A 461 -41.06 -3.39 8.45
C ASN A 461 -40.43 -3.30 9.85
N GLY A 462 -39.97 -2.11 10.28
CA GLY A 462 -39.27 -1.91 11.55
C GLY A 462 -37.87 -2.52 11.59
N SER A 463 -37.78 -3.84 11.80
CA SER A 463 -36.53 -4.57 12.06
C SER A 463 -35.92 -5.27 10.85
N HIS A 464 -36.72 -5.82 9.93
CA HIS A 464 -36.19 -6.51 8.74
C HIS A 464 -35.82 -5.52 7.63
N VAL A 465 -34.50 -5.30 7.46
CA VAL A 465 -33.96 -4.29 6.53
C VAL A 465 -33.78 -4.83 5.10
N PHE A 466 -33.62 -6.15 4.90
CA PHE A 466 -33.32 -6.74 3.59
C PHE A 466 -34.47 -7.63 3.10
N ALA A 467 -34.89 -7.45 1.85
CA ALA A 467 -35.85 -8.29 1.15
C ALA A 467 -35.38 -8.54 -0.29
N PRO A 468 -35.29 -9.79 -0.78
CA PRO A 468 -34.87 -10.08 -2.15
C PRO A 468 -35.73 -9.42 -3.24
N THR A 469 -37.01 -9.15 -2.94
CA THR A 469 -37.97 -8.52 -3.85
C THR A 469 -37.91 -6.99 -3.85
N ASP A 470 -36.99 -6.38 -3.09
CA ASP A 470 -36.84 -4.93 -3.04
C ASP A 470 -36.42 -4.38 -4.42
N PRO A 471 -37.01 -3.26 -4.89
CA PRO A 471 -36.64 -2.67 -6.18
C PRO A 471 -35.15 -2.30 -6.29
N GLY A 472 -34.50 -1.90 -5.19
CA GLY A 472 -33.07 -1.59 -5.16
C GLY A 472 -32.19 -2.84 -5.33
N VAL A 473 -32.58 -3.96 -4.71
CA VAL A 473 -31.93 -5.27 -4.89
C VAL A 473 -32.05 -5.73 -6.34
N THR A 474 -33.25 -5.61 -6.92
CA THR A 474 -33.52 -5.98 -8.32
C THR A 474 -32.70 -5.12 -9.29
N LEU A 475 -32.61 -3.81 -9.05
CA LEU A 475 -31.83 -2.89 -9.89
C LEU A 475 -30.34 -3.22 -9.87
N LEU A 476 -29.72 -3.37 -8.69
CA LEU A 476 -28.29 -3.66 -8.60
C LEU A 476 -27.94 -5.05 -9.14
N THR A 477 -28.81 -6.04 -8.93
CA THR A 477 -28.64 -7.38 -9.50
C THR A 477 -28.75 -7.37 -11.03
N HIS A 478 -29.66 -6.56 -11.59
CA HIS A 478 -29.76 -6.39 -13.03
C HIS A 478 -28.52 -5.69 -13.62
N LEU A 479 -28.03 -4.61 -12.99
CA LEU A 479 -26.79 -3.94 -13.38
C LEU A 479 -25.58 -4.88 -13.32
N ALA A 480 -25.47 -5.72 -12.29
CA ALA A 480 -24.39 -6.69 -12.17
C ALA A 480 -24.36 -7.75 -13.29
N ASN A 481 -25.49 -8.01 -13.95
CA ASN A 481 -25.57 -8.90 -15.12
C ASN A 481 -25.27 -8.18 -16.44
N GLU A 482 -25.57 -6.88 -16.52
CA GLU A 482 -25.45 -6.08 -17.74
C GLU A 482 -24.07 -5.42 -17.91
N LEU A 483 -23.36 -5.16 -16.81
CA LEU A 483 -22.04 -4.57 -16.84
C LEU A 483 -20.98 -5.58 -17.29
N ASP A 484 -19.92 -5.07 -17.93
CA ASP A 484 -18.74 -5.87 -18.22
C ASP A 484 -17.91 -6.12 -16.95
N THR A 485 -16.75 -6.77 -17.09
CA THR A 485 -15.95 -7.17 -15.92
C THR A 485 -15.40 -5.98 -15.13
N GLU A 486 -14.99 -4.92 -15.82
CA GLU A 486 -14.52 -3.70 -15.18
C GLU A 486 -15.66 -3.03 -14.41
N GLY A 487 -16.84 -2.88 -15.02
CA GLY A 487 -18.02 -2.33 -14.37
C GLY A 487 -18.49 -3.15 -13.15
N VAL A 488 -18.52 -4.48 -13.27
CA VAL A 488 -18.84 -5.39 -12.15
C VAL A 488 -17.83 -5.26 -11.02
N HIS A 489 -16.53 -5.15 -11.35
CA HIS A 489 -15.50 -4.93 -10.34
C HIS A 489 -15.73 -3.62 -9.58
N HIS A 490 -15.98 -2.50 -10.27
CA HIS A 490 -16.27 -1.22 -9.61
C HIS A 490 -17.56 -1.26 -8.77
N LEU A 491 -18.61 -1.90 -9.28
CA LEU A 491 -19.88 -2.12 -8.57
C LEU A 491 -19.64 -2.83 -7.23
N LEU A 492 -18.92 -3.95 -7.27
CA LEU A 492 -18.60 -4.74 -6.08
C LEU A 492 -17.68 -3.99 -5.11
N VAL A 493 -16.66 -3.28 -5.62
CA VAL A 493 -15.79 -2.42 -4.78
C VAL A 493 -16.60 -1.36 -4.05
N SER A 494 -17.56 -0.72 -4.72
CA SER A 494 -18.46 0.26 -4.09
C SER A 494 -19.32 -0.39 -3.01
N MET A 495 -19.94 -1.54 -3.30
CA MET A 495 -20.77 -2.25 -2.32
C MET A 495 -19.99 -2.65 -1.06
N VAL A 496 -18.79 -3.21 -1.24
CA VAL A 496 -17.94 -3.65 -0.13
C VAL A 496 -17.44 -2.47 0.72
N THR A 497 -17.43 -1.24 0.18
CA THR A 497 -17.10 -0.02 0.94
C THR A 497 -18.10 0.25 2.07
N HIS A 498 -19.31 -0.31 1.99
CA HIS A 498 -20.33 -0.16 3.03
C HIS A 498 -20.26 -1.23 4.12
N LEU A 499 -19.40 -2.26 3.97
CA LEU A 499 -19.24 -3.34 4.95
C LEU A 499 -18.32 -2.93 6.12
N ARG A 500 -18.84 -2.09 7.02
CA ARG A 500 -18.07 -1.43 8.10
C ARG A 500 -18.39 -2.04 9.46
N TYR A 501 -18.70 -1.24 10.49
CA TYR A 501 -19.16 -1.74 11.78
C TYR A 501 -20.64 -2.22 11.73
N PRO A 502 -21.15 -2.93 12.76
CA PRO A 502 -22.56 -3.35 12.81
C PRO A 502 -23.53 -2.16 12.69
N ASN A 503 -24.24 -2.07 11.56
CA ASN A 503 -25.25 -1.05 11.28
C ASN A 503 -26.16 -1.48 10.12
N ALA A 504 -27.24 -0.73 9.89
CA ALA A 504 -28.26 -1.09 8.91
C ALA A 504 -27.75 -1.15 7.45
N HIS A 505 -26.77 -0.31 7.07
CA HIS A 505 -26.16 -0.35 5.74
C HIS A 505 -25.26 -1.58 5.60
N THR A 506 -24.38 -1.84 6.57
CA THR A 506 -23.51 -3.02 6.58
C THR A 506 -24.32 -4.30 6.39
N HIS A 507 -25.43 -4.44 7.13
CA HIS A 507 -26.31 -5.59 7.00
C HIS A 507 -26.95 -5.68 5.61
N TRP A 508 -27.53 -4.59 5.11
CA TRP A 508 -28.19 -4.59 3.79
C TRP A 508 -27.21 -4.93 2.66
N PHE A 509 -26.02 -4.32 2.64
CA PHE A 509 -25.01 -4.60 1.63
C PHE A 509 -24.38 -6.00 1.76
N SER A 510 -24.21 -6.50 3.00
CA SER A 510 -23.75 -7.88 3.23
C SER A 510 -24.77 -8.87 2.68
N SER A 511 -26.04 -8.69 3.02
CA SER A 511 -27.13 -9.56 2.56
C SER A 511 -27.32 -9.47 1.05
N LEU A 512 -27.19 -8.29 0.45
CA LEU A 512 -27.22 -8.11 -1.00
C LEU A 512 -26.07 -8.86 -1.69
N LEU A 513 -24.83 -8.72 -1.17
CA LEU A 513 -23.67 -9.38 -1.76
C LEU A 513 -23.81 -10.91 -1.73
N LEU A 514 -24.23 -11.45 -0.58
CA LEU A 514 -24.48 -12.89 -0.40
C LEU A 514 -25.66 -13.39 -1.26
N HIS A 515 -26.71 -12.58 -1.41
CA HIS A 515 -27.83 -12.89 -2.29
C HIS A 515 -27.41 -12.96 -3.76
N MET A 516 -26.69 -11.95 -4.25
CA MET A 516 -26.19 -11.93 -5.63
C MET A 516 -25.20 -13.08 -5.90
N PHE A 517 -24.40 -13.49 -4.91
CA PHE A 517 -23.51 -14.63 -5.04
C PHE A 517 -24.25 -15.94 -5.38
N VAL A 518 -25.49 -16.09 -4.90
CA VAL A 518 -26.34 -17.27 -5.16
C VAL A 518 -27.20 -17.09 -6.41
N GLU A 519 -27.90 -15.95 -6.54
CA GLU A 519 -28.86 -15.73 -7.62
C GLU A 519 -28.19 -15.53 -8.98
N VAL A 520 -27.03 -14.84 -9.01
CA VAL A 520 -26.34 -14.55 -10.26
C VAL A 520 -25.47 -15.76 -10.63
N LYS A 521 -25.93 -16.55 -11.60
CA LYS A 521 -25.22 -17.71 -12.15
C LYS A 521 -24.05 -17.31 -13.08
N ASN A 522 -23.27 -16.32 -12.67
CA ASN A 522 -22.06 -15.89 -13.37
C ASN A 522 -20.85 -16.21 -12.48
N SER A 523 -20.06 -17.21 -12.88
CA SER A 523 -18.85 -17.63 -12.16
C SER A 523 -17.85 -16.49 -11.98
N ARG A 524 -17.77 -15.58 -12.96
CA ARG A 524 -16.88 -14.41 -12.92
C ARG A 524 -17.31 -13.40 -11.86
N LEU A 525 -18.63 -13.20 -11.65
CA LEU A 525 -19.10 -12.34 -10.57
C LEU A 525 -18.74 -12.91 -9.20
N GLN A 526 -18.91 -14.23 -9.02
CA GLN A 526 -18.55 -14.92 -7.78
C GLN A 526 -17.05 -14.81 -7.49
N GLU A 527 -16.21 -15.00 -8.51
CA GLU A 527 -14.75 -14.83 -8.43
C GLU A 527 -14.37 -13.39 -8.05
N VAL A 528 -14.89 -12.39 -8.77
CA VAL A 528 -14.59 -10.97 -8.49
C VAL A 528 -15.09 -10.55 -7.11
N ALA A 529 -16.28 -10.99 -6.69
CA ALA A 529 -16.81 -10.71 -5.35
C ALA A 529 -15.89 -11.29 -4.26
N THR A 530 -15.40 -12.51 -4.47
CA THR A 530 -14.44 -13.17 -3.57
C THR A 530 -13.13 -12.39 -3.52
N ARG A 531 -12.58 -12.01 -4.68
CA ARG A 531 -11.34 -11.24 -4.79
C ARG A 531 -11.44 -9.89 -4.08
N VAL A 532 -12.51 -9.12 -4.29
CA VAL A 532 -12.71 -7.81 -3.67
C VAL A 532 -12.82 -7.91 -2.14
N LEU A 533 -13.43 -8.97 -1.62
CA LEU A 533 -13.46 -9.24 -0.17
C LEU A 533 -12.07 -9.66 0.35
N LEU A 534 -11.40 -10.57 -0.36
CA LEU A 534 -10.11 -11.14 0.04
C LEU A 534 -8.99 -10.09 0.05
N GLU A 535 -8.90 -9.23 -0.98
CA GLU A 535 -7.91 -8.15 -1.06
C GLU A 535 -7.97 -7.23 0.17
N ARG A 536 -9.16 -7.00 0.73
CA ARG A 536 -9.35 -6.20 1.94
C ARG A 536 -8.89 -6.90 3.23
N LEU A 537 -8.72 -8.21 3.21
CA LEU A 537 -8.26 -9.00 4.36
C LEU A 537 -6.76 -9.36 4.23
N MET A 538 -6.23 -9.40 3.00
CA MET A 538 -4.81 -9.64 2.66
C MET A 538 -3.92 -8.40 2.85
N VAL A 539 -4.22 -7.59 3.86
CA VAL A 539 -3.41 -6.43 4.26
C VAL A 539 -3.23 -6.41 5.78
N PHE A 540 -2.27 -5.63 6.26
CA PHE A 540 -2.12 -5.42 7.70
C PHE A 540 -3.39 -4.81 8.29
N ARG A 541 -3.68 -5.21 9.54
CA ARG A 541 -4.77 -4.64 10.34
C ARG A 541 -4.68 -3.10 10.39
N PRO A 542 -5.81 -2.38 10.49
CA PRO A 542 -7.15 -2.88 10.82
C PRO A 542 -7.94 -3.43 9.61
N HIS A 543 -8.96 -4.26 9.90
CA HIS A 543 -9.89 -4.80 8.91
C HIS A 543 -11.33 -4.34 9.24
N PRO A 544 -12.15 -3.95 8.25
CA PRO A 544 -13.55 -3.61 8.51
C PRO A 544 -14.33 -4.82 9.01
N TRP A 545 -15.07 -4.67 10.12
CA TRP A 545 -15.78 -5.76 10.77
C TRP A 545 -16.75 -6.49 9.83
N GLY A 546 -17.55 -5.72 9.08
CA GLY A 546 -18.57 -6.23 8.18
C GLY A 546 -17.97 -7.00 7.02
N ALA A 547 -16.87 -6.51 6.44
CA ALA A 547 -16.18 -7.24 5.37
C ALA A 547 -15.67 -8.61 5.86
N LEU A 548 -15.12 -8.66 7.08
CA LEU A 548 -14.66 -9.89 7.70
C LEU A 548 -15.83 -10.85 7.99
N VAL A 549 -16.93 -10.35 8.56
CA VAL A 549 -18.13 -11.16 8.85
C VAL A 549 -18.76 -11.70 7.57
N THR A 550 -18.93 -10.87 6.54
CA THR A 550 -19.47 -11.30 5.23
C THR A 550 -18.58 -12.37 4.60
N PHE A 551 -17.25 -12.23 4.69
CA PHE A 551 -16.33 -13.24 4.18
C PHE A 551 -16.40 -14.55 4.97
N ILE A 552 -16.44 -14.49 6.31
CA ILE A 552 -16.59 -15.68 7.16
C ILE A 552 -17.92 -16.41 6.86
N GLU A 553 -19.02 -15.67 6.70
CA GLU A 553 -20.34 -16.21 6.34
C GLU A 553 -20.28 -16.91 4.97
N LEU A 554 -19.64 -16.30 3.97
CA LEU A 554 -19.44 -16.89 2.64
C LEU A 554 -18.64 -18.20 2.70
N LEU A 555 -17.61 -18.27 3.54
CA LEU A 555 -16.74 -19.46 3.67
C LEU A 555 -17.38 -20.61 4.47
N ARG A 556 -18.20 -20.29 5.49
CA ARG A 556 -18.71 -21.28 6.46
C ARG A 556 -20.11 -21.79 6.11
N ASN A 557 -20.97 -20.97 5.52
CA ASN A 557 -22.35 -21.36 5.31
C ASN A 557 -22.47 -22.26 4.06
N PRO A 558 -22.93 -23.51 4.20
CA PRO A 558 -23.01 -24.46 3.09
C PRO A 558 -23.95 -24.00 1.97
N ARG A 559 -24.86 -23.05 2.24
CA ARG A 559 -25.76 -22.46 1.23
C ARG A 559 -25.02 -21.89 0.02
N TYR A 560 -23.81 -21.37 0.21
CA TYR A 560 -23.06 -20.69 -0.86
C TYR A 560 -22.20 -21.65 -1.69
N ASP A 561 -22.01 -22.89 -1.23
CA ASP A 561 -21.22 -23.91 -1.91
C ASP A 561 -19.82 -23.42 -2.35
N PHE A 562 -19.20 -22.57 -1.51
CA PHE A 562 -18.03 -21.78 -1.87
C PHE A 562 -16.82 -22.65 -2.27
N TRP A 563 -16.49 -23.66 -1.46
CA TRP A 563 -15.32 -24.53 -1.68
C TRP A 563 -15.44 -25.44 -2.92
N ASN A 564 -16.64 -25.56 -3.49
CA ASN A 564 -16.87 -26.35 -4.69
C ASN A 564 -16.86 -25.52 -5.98
N LYS A 565 -16.68 -24.19 -5.89
CA LYS A 565 -16.59 -23.32 -7.06
C LYS A 565 -15.28 -23.53 -7.81
N ASP A 566 -15.34 -23.52 -9.14
CA ASP A 566 -14.20 -23.77 -10.02
C ASP A 566 -13.03 -22.79 -9.78
N PHE A 567 -13.32 -21.52 -9.48
CA PHE A 567 -12.29 -20.50 -9.21
C PHE A 567 -11.63 -20.63 -7.82
N VAL A 568 -12.23 -21.37 -6.88
CA VAL A 568 -11.61 -21.70 -5.59
C VAL A 568 -10.71 -22.92 -5.74
N ARG A 569 -11.08 -23.81 -6.67
CA ARG A 569 -10.29 -24.98 -7.08
C ARG A 569 -9.21 -24.58 -8.09
N VAL A 570 -8.37 -23.62 -7.73
CA VAL A 570 -7.08 -23.43 -8.41
C VAL A 570 -6.03 -24.18 -7.61
N ALA A 571 -6.05 -25.49 -7.70
CA ALA A 571 -4.87 -26.28 -7.41
C ALA A 571 -4.38 -26.81 -8.76
N PRO A 572 -3.27 -26.28 -9.31
CA PRO A 572 -2.46 -27.13 -10.18
C PRO A 572 -2.16 -28.41 -9.38
N GLU A 573 -2.27 -29.58 -10.01
CA GLU A 573 -1.82 -30.84 -9.41
C GLU A 573 -0.31 -30.78 -9.18
N ILE A 574 0.12 -30.24 -8.04
CA ILE A 574 1.54 -30.14 -7.68
C ILE A 574 2.03 -31.51 -7.23
N SER A 575 2.14 -32.45 -8.16
CA SER A 575 2.64 -33.79 -7.90
C SER A 575 4.16 -33.76 -7.65
N MET A 576 4.54 -33.34 -6.44
CA MET A 576 5.91 -32.97 -6.12
C MET A 576 6.76 -34.17 -5.70
N LEU A 577 7.67 -34.58 -6.58
CA LEU A 577 8.71 -35.57 -6.31
C LEU A 577 9.76 -35.04 -5.33
N LEU A 578 9.65 -35.34 -4.04
CA LEU A 578 10.73 -35.12 -3.07
C LEU A 578 11.74 -36.28 -3.16
N ASP A 579 13.04 -35.99 -3.26
CA ASP A 579 14.12 -36.99 -3.21
C ASP A 579 14.86 -36.91 -1.85
N ARG A 580 14.40 -37.73 -0.87
CA ARG A 580 14.98 -38.07 0.47
C ARG A 580 14.51 -37.30 1.72
N PRO A 581 14.75 -37.85 2.94
CA PRO A 581 14.85 -37.13 4.22
C PRO A 581 16.21 -37.32 4.93
N GLY A 582 17.13 -36.37 4.75
CA GLY A 582 18.10 -35.93 5.76
C GLY A 582 17.50 -34.87 6.69
N VAL A 583 18.34 -34.18 7.47
CA VAL A 583 17.86 -33.25 8.52
C VAL A 583 17.06 -32.06 7.96
N ASP A 584 17.54 -31.45 6.88
CA ASP A 584 16.89 -30.29 6.25
C ASP A 584 15.73 -30.72 5.33
N ASP A 585 15.91 -31.84 4.64
CA ASP A 585 14.88 -32.50 3.86
C ASP A 585 13.62 -32.87 4.70
N VAL A 586 13.78 -33.28 5.97
CA VAL A 586 12.64 -33.53 6.87
C VAL A 586 11.86 -32.24 7.13
N LEU A 587 12.56 -31.11 7.31
CA LEU A 587 11.90 -29.81 7.48
C LEU A 587 11.16 -29.41 6.19
N ALA A 588 11.73 -29.75 5.03
CA ALA A 588 11.14 -29.50 3.73
C ALA A 588 9.87 -30.33 3.49
N LEU A 589 9.89 -31.62 3.84
CA LEU A 589 8.71 -32.50 3.81
C LEU A 589 7.63 -32.02 4.79
N LEU A 590 8.00 -31.61 6.01
CA LEU A 590 7.06 -31.05 6.99
C LEU A 590 6.43 -29.76 6.47
N LEU A 591 7.22 -28.84 5.90
CA LEU A 591 6.72 -27.61 5.27
C LEU A 591 5.64 -27.94 4.23
N LEU A 592 5.93 -28.89 3.36
CA LEU A 592 5.01 -29.29 2.30
C LEU A 592 3.71 -29.91 2.83
N LEU A 593 3.80 -30.81 3.81
CA LEU A 593 2.63 -31.41 4.44
C LEU A 593 1.77 -30.38 5.19
N THR A 594 2.36 -29.25 5.60
CA THR A 594 1.67 -28.15 6.30
C THR A 594 1.11 -27.06 5.38
N SER A 595 1.60 -26.87 4.15
CA SER A 595 1.24 -25.70 3.34
C SER A 595 -0.20 -25.75 2.84
N GLY A 596 -0.65 -26.91 2.34
CA GLY A 596 -1.95 -27.05 1.68
C GLY A 596 -2.05 -26.32 0.33
N GLU A 597 -0.96 -25.72 -0.14
CA GLU A 597 -0.88 -25.02 -1.44
C GLU A 597 -0.70 -26.00 -2.61
N ALA A 598 -0.37 -27.26 -2.31
CA ALA A 598 0.03 -28.32 -3.23
C ALA A 598 -0.42 -29.71 -2.76
N GLU A 599 -0.69 -30.62 -3.70
CA GLU A 599 -0.99 -32.02 -3.42
C GLU A 599 0.25 -32.92 -3.61
N LEU A 600 0.81 -33.46 -2.53
CA LEU A 600 1.93 -34.39 -2.63
C LEU A 600 1.50 -35.73 -3.28
N ALA A 601 1.87 -35.98 -4.53
CA ALA A 601 1.48 -37.21 -5.22
C ALA A 601 2.54 -38.33 -5.20
N LEU A 602 3.82 -37.98 -5.24
CA LEU A 602 4.92 -38.95 -5.36
C LEU A 602 6.14 -38.51 -4.54
N ILE A 603 6.71 -39.42 -3.79
CA ILE A 603 8.00 -39.27 -3.10
C ILE A 603 8.93 -40.33 -3.67
N THR A 604 10.11 -39.92 -4.13
CA THR A 604 11.19 -40.85 -4.45
C THR A 604 12.31 -40.73 -3.44
N VAL A 605 13.17 -41.73 -3.36
CA VAL A 605 14.34 -41.64 -2.50
C VAL A 605 15.58 -42.09 -3.28
N THR A 606 16.71 -41.47 -2.97
CA THR A 606 18.01 -41.77 -3.57
C THR A 606 19.11 -41.79 -2.49
N PHE A 607 20.34 -42.13 -2.86
CA PHE A 607 21.51 -42.07 -1.99
C PHE A 607 22.00 -40.62 -1.77
N GLY A 608 22.86 -40.40 -0.77
CA GLY A 608 23.67 -39.18 -0.59
C GLY A 608 23.74 -38.73 0.87
N ASN A 609 22.74 -38.08 1.46
CA ASN A 609 22.79 -37.75 2.91
C ASN A 609 23.00 -39.01 3.77
N THR A 610 22.41 -40.13 3.34
CA THR A 610 22.66 -41.48 3.84
C THR A 610 22.47 -42.52 2.73
N GLU A 611 22.58 -43.81 3.05
CA GLU A 611 22.25 -44.91 2.14
C GLU A 611 20.74 -44.95 1.84
N LEU A 612 20.38 -45.40 0.64
CA LEU A 612 18.99 -45.48 0.15
C LEU A 612 18.01 -46.09 1.18
N LYS A 613 18.39 -47.20 1.82
CA LYS A 613 17.55 -47.89 2.82
C LYS A 613 17.19 -46.99 4.01
N HIS A 614 18.11 -46.13 4.43
CA HIS A 614 17.92 -45.22 5.57
C HIS A 614 17.06 -44.03 5.15
N ALA A 615 17.31 -43.48 3.95
CA ALA A 615 16.47 -42.43 3.37
C ALA A 615 15.00 -42.88 3.25
N TYR A 616 14.76 -44.09 2.72
CA TYR A 616 13.42 -44.67 2.63
C TYR A 616 12.76 -44.78 4.02
N THR A 617 13.48 -45.35 4.99
CA THR A 617 12.99 -45.52 6.37
C THR A 617 12.69 -44.18 7.04
N ASN A 618 13.46 -43.12 6.74
CA ASN A 618 13.24 -41.81 7.32
C ASN A 618 11.92 -41.17 6.84
N VAL A 619 11.46 -41.44 5.60
CA VAL A 619 10.14 -40.98 5.13
C VAL A 619 9.06 -41.61 6.02
N LEU A 620 9.15 -42.93 6.21
CA LEU A 620 8.22 -43.68 7.06
C LEU A 620 8.23 -43.14 8.51
N LYS A 621 9.39 -42.80 9.06
CA LYS A 621 9.49 -42.19 10.40
C LYS A 621 8.75 -40.86 10.49
N VAL A 622 8.87 -39.98 9.49
CA VAL A 622 8.16 -38.69 9.48
C VAL A 622 6.65 -38.90 9.45
N TYR A 623 6.15 -39.81 8.62
CA TYR A 623 4.72 -40.12 8.56
C TYR A 623 4.21 -40.75 9.86
N GLN A 624 4.95 -41.70 10.44
CA GLN A 624 4.63 -42.28 11.75
C GLN A 624 4.60 -41.21 12.84
N LEU A 625 5.58 -40.30 12.85
CA LEU A 625 5.65 -39.21 13.82
C LEU A 625 4.43 -38.30 13.76
N ILE A 626 3.97 -37.96 12.55
CA ILE A 626 2.79 -37.13 12.37
C ILE A 626 1.55 -37.88 12.87
N LEU A 627 1.40 -39.17 12.59
CA LEU A 627 0.32 -39.98 13.18
C LEU A 627 0.36 -39.95 14.71
N ASP A 628 1.51 -40.23 15.31
CA ASP A 628 1.70 -40.19 16.77
C ASP A 628 1.39 -38.78 17.35
N HIS A 629 1.73 -37.71 16.61
CA HIS A 629 1.39 -36.33 17.00
C HIS A 629 -0.11 -36.07 16.93
N LEU A 630 -0.77 -36.48 15.85
CA LEU A 630 -2.21 -36.28 15.63
C LEU A 630 -3.06 -37.15 16.57
N GLU A 631 -2.58 -38.32 16.98
CA GLU A 631 -3.23 -39.14 18.00
C GLU A 631 -3.25 -38.41 19.35
N ARG A 632 -2.14 -37.75 19.74
CA ARG A 632 -2.07 -36.97 20.98
C ARG A 632 -2.71 -35.58 20.87
N HIS A 633 -2.75 -35.02 19.66
CA HIS A 633 -3.22 -33.66 19.39
C HIS A 633 -4.16 -33.64 18.17
N PRO A 634 -5.39 -34.17 18.29
CA PRO A 634 -6.30 -34.32 17.15
C PRO A 634 -6.72 -32.99 16.51
N ASN A 635 -6.75 -31.90 17.29
CA ASN A 635 -7.04 -30.55 16.80
C ASN A 635 -5.96 -30.01 15.84
N ASP A 636 -4.75 -30.58 15.86
CA ASP A 636 -3.66 -30.18 14.96
C ASP A 636 -3.81 -30.77 13.55
N ARG A 637 -4.82 -31.61 13.28
CA ARG A 637 -5.04 -32.19 11.95
C ARG A 637 -5.20 -31.13 10.86
N ALA A 638 -5.82 -30.00 11.19
CA ALA A 638 -5.97 -28.87 10.27
C ALA A 638 -4.62 -28.19 9.91
N LYS A 639 -3.55 -28.41 10.69
CA LYS A 639 -2.21 -27.90 10.39
C LYS A 639 -1.47 -28.73 9.34
N PHE A 640 -1.96 -29.92 9.01
CA PHE A 640 -1.35 -30.82 8.03
C PHE A 640 -2.33 -31.15 6.89
N PRO A 641 -2.80 -30.13 6.14
CA PRO A 641 -3.75 -30.34 5.04
C PRO A 641 -3.21 -31.31 3.98
N GLY A 642 -1.90 -31.29 3.71
CA GLY A 642 -1.24 -32.15 2.73
C GLY A 642 -1.09 -33.61 3.18
N PHE A 643 -1.37 -33.94 4.44
CA PHE A 643 -1.19 -35.30 4.98
C PHE A 643 -2.24 -36.31 4.49
N ASN A 644 -3.36 -35.85 3.93
CA ASN A 644 -4.39 -36.74 3.38
C ASN A 644 -4.17 -37.12 1.91
N SER A 645 -3.10 -36.62 1.27
CA SER A 645 -2.80 -36.84 -0.16
C SER A 645 -2.38 -38.27 -0.50
N ARG A 646 -1.97 -39.07 0.51
CA ARG A 646 -1.54 -40.47 0.36
C ARG A 646 -0.57 -40.69 -0.81
N PRO A 647 0.60 -40.03 -0.83
CA PRO A 647 1.54 -40.12 -1.96
C PRO A 647 2.08 -41.52 -2.14
N LYS A 648 2.49 -41.83 -3.37
CA LYS A 648 3.28 -43.02 -3.69
C LYS A 648 4.71 -42.82 -3.20
N LEU A 649 5.30 -43.78 -2.48
CA LEU A 649 6.71 -43.78 -2.06
C LEU A 649 7.47 -44.83 -2.87
N CYS A 650 8.49 -44.41 -3.62
CA CYS A 650 9.26 -45.27 -4.52
C CYS A 650 10.76 -45.23 -4.21
N SER A 651 11.43 -46.39 -4.32
CA SER A 651 12.88 -46.47 -4.20
C SER A 651 13.57 -46.11 -5.52
N GLY A 652 14.59 -45.25 -5.46
CA GLY A 652 15.41 -44.86 -6.60
C GLY A 652 16.83 -45.37 -6.53
N ALA A 653 17.78 -44.57 -7.03
CA ALA A 653 19.17 -44.98 -7.15
C ALA A 653 19.86 -45.20 -5.80
N SER A 654 20.66 -46.26 -5.69
CA SER A 654 21.53 -46.55 -4.53
C SER A 654 22.94 -45.95 -4.63
N GLY A 655 23.27 -45.33 -5.78
CA GLY A 655 24.56 -44.73 -6.09
C GLY A 655 24.49 -43.90 -7.39
N PRO A 656 25.55 -43.14 -7.72
CA PRO A 656 25.55 -42.22 -8.85
C PRO A 656 25.52 -42.96 -10.19
N LEU A 657 25.23 -42.25 -11.27
CA LEU A 657 25.30 -42.78 -12.65
C LEU A 657 26.70 -43.33 -12.98
N SER A 658 27.75 -42.71 -12.43
CA SER A 658 29.14 -43.15 -12.55
C SER A 658 29.97 -42.69 -11.37
N GLY A 659 31.05 -43.40 -11.09
CA GLY A 659 31.97 -43.09 -9.99
C GLY A 659 31.62 -43.79 -8.68
N ILE A 660 32.14 -43.24 -7.58
CA ILE A 660 32.00 -43.81 -6.23
C ILE A 660 30.87 -43.06 -5.49
N PRO A 661 29.97 -43.75 -4.77
CA PRO A 661 28.97 -43.09 -3.95
C PRO A 661 29.61 -42.20 -2.87
N HIS A 662 29.23 -40.93 -2.84
CA HIS A 662 29.60 -39.99 -1.79
C HIS A 662 28.43 -39.81 -0.82
N LEU A 663 28.70 -40.00 0.48
CA LEU A 663 27.69 -39.88 1.53
C LEU A 663 28.02 -38.78 2.55
N ALA A 664 27.02 -38.01 2.98
CA ALA A 664 27.18 -36.96 4.00
C ALA A 664 26.92 -37.46 5.44
N GLN A 665 27.21 -38.74 5.72
CA GLN A 665 27.01 -39.34 7.05
C GLN A 665 27.82 -38.67 8.17
N TYR A 666 28.91 -37.97 7.83
CA TYR A 666 29.69 -37.20 8.81
C TYR A 666 28.88 -36.05 9.42
N PHE A 667 27.98 -35.46 8.63
CA PHE A 667 27.12 -34.34 9.03
C PHE A 667 25.77 -34.85 9.54
N HIS A 668 25.12 -35.73 8.79
CA HIS A 668 23.76 -36.22 9.07
C HIS A 668 23.71 -37.50 9.92
N GLY A 669 24.83 -38.07 10.35
CA GLY A 669 24.84 -39.39 11.00
C GLY A 669 24.66 -40.55 10.01
N ARG A 670 24.86 -41.79 10.47
CA ARG A 670 24.77 -42.98 9.61
C ARG A 670 23.36 -43.23 9.12
N ASP A 671 22.36 -42.92 9.94
CA ASP A 671 20.95 -43.06 9.57
C ASP A 671 20.39 -41.85 8.80
N GLY A 672 21.19 -40.81 8.54
CA GLY A 672 20.76 -39.58 7.87
C GLY A 672 19.93 -38.62 8.75
N LEU A 673 19.63 -38.99 10.00
CA LEU A 673 18.91 -38.16 10.98
C LEU A 673 19.63 -38.14 12.32
N SER A 674 20.92 -37.85 12.30
CA SER A 674 21.76 -37.65 13.48
C SER A 674 21.90 -38.86 14.41
N ASP A 675 21.78 -40.07 13.88
CA ASP A 675 21.78 -41.35 14.60
C ASP A 675 20.59 -41.48 15.60
N ILE A 676 19.48 -40.77 15.36
CA ILE A 676 18.25 -40.91 16.18
C ILE A 676 17.71 -42.34 16.20
N SER A 677 17.97 -43.13 15.15
CA SER A 677 17.57 -44.54 15.11
C SER A 677 18.14 -45.35 16.28
N THR A 678 19.29 -44.93 16.80
CA THR A 678 19.98 -45.58 17.92
C THR A 678 19.85 -44.78 19.22
N THR A 679 19.89 -43.45 19.15
CA THR A 679 19.87 -42.58 20.33
C THR A 679 18.46 -42.31 20.85
N HIS A 680 17.45 -42.42 19.99
CA HIS A 680 16.04 -42.14 20.27
C HIS A 680 15.14 -43.22 19.61
N PRO A 681 15.27 -44.49 20.01
CA PRO A 681 14.61 -45.61 19.34
C PRO A 681 13.07 -45.53 19.36
N GLU A 682 12.48 -44.73 20.25
CA GLU A 682 11.04 -44.45 20.31
C GLU A 682 10.48 -43.75 19.06
N PHE A 683 11.34 -43.11 18.26
CA PHE A 683 10.99 -42.50 16.97
C PHE A 683 11.19 -43.43 15.77
N ASN A 684 11.60 -44.68 16.01
CA ASN A 684 11.63 -45.67 14.93
C ASN A 684 10.23 -46.11 14.54
N VAL A 685 10.06 -46.50 13.28
CA VAL A 685 8.82 -47.07 12.76
C VAL A 685 8.52 -48.36 13.52
N ARG A 686 7.36 -48.41 14.19
CA ARG A 686 6.94 -49.56 15.00
C ARG A 686 6.25 -50.61 14.15
N ASP A 687 5.28 -50.16 13.35
CA ASP A 687 4.49 -50.99 12.46
C ASP A 687 4.26 -50.25 11.12
N PRO A 688 5.00 -50.60 10.05
CA PRO A 688 4.81 -49.99 8.74
C PRO A 688 3.38 -50.12 8.19
N SER A 689 2.63 -51.16 8.59
CA SER A 689 1.26 -51.37 8.08
C SER A 689 0.30 -50.25 8.49
N SER A 690 0.57 -49.59 9.62
CA SER A 690 -0.21 -48.43 10.09
C SER A 690 -0.10 -47.19 9.19
N LEU A 691 0.91 -47.14 8.31
CA LEU A 691 1.13 -46.03 7.37
C LEU A 691 0.33 -46.15 6.08
N SER A 692 -0.29 -47.32 5.81
CA SER A 692 -0.98 -47.61 4.54
C SER A 692 -2.17 -46.69 4.22
N GLU A 693 -2.75 -46.05 5.24
CA GLU A 693 -3.82 -45.06 5.09
C GLU A 693 -3.33 -43.69 4.62
N VAL A 694 -2.05 -43.37 4.83
CA VAL A 694 -1.48 -42.02 4.62
C VAL A 694 -0.29 -42.01 3.67
N LEU A 695 0.23 -43.17 3.29
CA LEU A 695 1.35 -43.34 2.38
C LEU A 695 1.19 -44.64 1.59
N GLN A 696 1.49 -44.61 0.29
CA GLN A 696 1.43 -45.79 -0.58
C GLN A 696 2.83 -46.24 -0.98
N GLU A 697 3.38 -47.22 -0.27
CA GLU A 697 4.64 -47.84 -0.66
C GLU A 697 4.53 -48.55 -2.02
N SER A 698 5.57 -48.44 -2.85
CA SER A 698 5.61 -49.05 -4.17
C SER A 698 7.00 -49.58 -4.53
N GLU A 699 7.00 -50.77 -5.15
CA GLU A 699 8.19 -51.39 -5.75
C GLU A 699 8.54 -50.79 -7.13
N THR A 700 7.76 -49.83 -7.62
CA THR A 700 8.05 -49.14 -8.89
C THR A 700 9.36 -48.37 -8.75
N PRO A 701 10.35 -48.54 -9.64
CA PRO A 701 11.56 -47.72 -9.63
C PRO A 701 11.23 -46.22 -9.73
N ALA A 702 11.99 -45.39 -9.04
CA ALA A 702 11.77 -43.94 -9.00
C ALA A 702 11.64 -43.29 -10.38
N GLU A 703 12.56 -43.59 -11.30
CA GLU A 703 12.53 -43.07 -12.67
C GLU A 703 11.25 -43.45 -13.44
N ASP A 704 10.70 -44.63 -13.17
CA ASP A 704 9.49 -45.13 -13.82
C ASP A 704 8.25 -44.50 -13.22
N ALA A 705 8.21 -44.36 -11.89
CA ALA A 705 7.14 -43.66 -11.21
C ALA A 705 7.06 -42.18 -11.61
N ILE A 706 8.21 -41.52 -11.83
CA ILE A 706 8.26 -40.15 -12.37
C ILE A 706 7.63 -40.10 -13.76
N ILE A 707 8.02 -41.01 -14.65
CA ILE A 707 7.52 -41.06 -16.03
C ILE A 707 6.02 -41.36 -16.05
N GLU A 708 5.57 -42.38 -15.29
CA GLU A 708 4.16 -42.76 -15.16
C GLU A 708 3.31 -41.56 -14.72
N LEU A 709 3.70 -40.91 -13.62
CA LEU A 709 2.99 -39.74 -13.09
C LEU A 709 2.91 -38.61 -14.12
N LEU A 710 4.02 -38.27 -14.76
CA LEU A 710 4.06 -37.22 -15.77
C LEU A 710 3.27 -37.57 -17.03
N LEU A 711 3.10 -38.84 -17.36
CA LEU A 711 2.32 -39.32 -18.49
C LEU A 711 0.80 -39.33 -18.17
N GLU A 712 0.43 -39.66 -16.94
CA GLU A 712 -0.95 -39.73 -16.47
C GLU A 712 -1.54 -38.35 -16.15
N SER A 713 -0.72 -37.42 -15.65
CA SER A 713 -1.14 -36.05 -15.34
C SER A 713 -1.31 -35.19 -16.61
N PRO A 714 -2.13 -34.13 -16.57
CA PRO A 714 -2.15 -33.08 -17.60
C PRO A 714 -0.77 -32.47 -17.82
N GLU A 715 -0.52 -31.95 -19.03
CA GLU A 715 0.71 -31.22 -19.30
C GLU A 715 0.78 -29.92 -18.49
N ASP A 716 1.97 -29.54 -18.04
CA ASP A 716 2.22 -28.35 -17.21
C ASP A 716 1.46 -28.31 -15.87
N SER A 717 0.93 -29.44 -15.38
CA SER A 717 0.34 -29.53 -14.03
C SER A 717 1.38 -29.88 -12.96
N VAL A 718 2.32 -30.77 -13.29
CA VAL A 718 3.28 -31.35 -12.33
C VAL A 718 4.53 -30.49 -12.16
N THR A 719 4.87 -30.14 -10.92
CA THR A 719 6.17 -29.52 -10.56
C THR A 719 7.03 -30.52 -9.80
N ILE A 720 8.24 -30.75 -10.28
CA ILE A 720 9.24 -31.65 -9.67
C ILE A 720 10.15 -30.81 -8.78
N VAL A 721 10.47 -31.25 -7.56
CA VAL A 721 11.41 -30.54 -6.68
C VAL A 721 12.49 -31.48 -6.16
N ALA A 722 13.61 -31.49 -6.85
CA ALA A 722 14.76 -32.31 -6.51
C ALA A 722 15.63 -31.64 -5.44
N VAL A 723 15.57 -32.19 -4.22
CA VAL A 723 16.39 -31.78 -3.06
C VAL A 723 17.58 -32.72 -2.81
N GLY A 724 17.83 -33.65 -3.74
CA GLY A 724 18.95 -34.59 -3.70
C GLY A 724 19.71 -34.73 -5.02
N PRO A 725 20.72 -35.63 -5.07
CA PRO A 725 21.47 -35.94 -6.28
C PRO A 725 20.50 -36.27 -7.42
N LEU A 726 20.70 -35.63 -8.56
CA LEU A 726 19.77 -35.62 -9.68
C LEU A 726 19.66 -36.95 -10.44
N THR A 727 20.16 -38.05 -9.86
CA THR A 727 20.25 -39.39 -10.44
C THR A 727 18.90 -39.90 -10.93
N ASN A 728 17.85 -39.78 -10.11
CA ASN A 728 16.51 -40.25 -10.48
C ASN A 728 15.93 -39.44 -11.65
N ILE A 729 16.09 -38.11 -11.61
CA ILE A 729 15.68 -37.21 -12.70
C ILE A 729 16.44 -37.49 -13.99
N ALA A 730 17.77 -37.67 -13.90
CA ALA A 730 18.61 -37.99 -15.04
C ALA A 730 18.27 -39.35 -15.65
N ARG A 731 17.98 -40.37 -14.83
CA ARG A 731 17.51 -41.68 -15.33
C ARG A 731 16.15 -41.57 -16.02
N ALA A 732 15.21 -40.83 -15.44
CA ALA A 732 13.91 -40.58 -16.04
C ALA A 732 14.05 -39.84 -17.39
N TRP A 733 14.90 -38.82 -17.44
CA TRP A 733 15.24 -38.09 -18.67
C TRP A 733 15.89 -39.00 -19.74
N LEU A 734 16.84 -39.84 -19.35
CA LEU A 734 17.50 -40.77 -20.28
C LEU A 734 16.54 -41.83 -20.82
N LYS A 735 15.52 -42.22 -20.03
CA LYS A 735 14.53 -43.24 -20.40
C LYS A 735 13.40 -42.67 -21.26
N ASP A 736 12.81 -41.55 -20.85
CA ASP A 736 11.76 -40.85 -21.61
C ASP A 736 11.86 -39.31 -21.47
N PRO A 737 12.61 -38.65 -22.37
CA PRO A 737 12.69 -37.18 -22.41
C PRO A 737 11.34 -36.49 -22.65
N LYS A 738 10.38 -37.17 -23.31
CA LYS A 738 9.07 -36.56 -23.61
C LYS A 738 8.22 -36.44 -22.36
N ALA A 739 8.30 -37.41 -21.44
CA ALA A 739 7.60 -37.33 -20.17
C ALA A 739 8.07 -36.12 -19.34
N LEU A 740 9.39 -35.94 -19.21
CA LEU A 740 9.97 -34.83 -18.43
C LEU A 740 9.65 -33.44 -19.00
N ARG A 741 9.52 -33.32 -20.33
CA ARG A 741 9.08 -32.09 -21.03
C ARG A 741 7.69 -31.61 -20.63
N ARG A 742 6.83 -32.53 -20.16
CA ARG A 742 5.46 -32.25 -19.72
C ARG A 742 5.40 -31.68 -18.32
N SER A 743 6.50 -31.75 -17.55
CA SER A 743 6.55 -31.10 -16.25
C SER A 743 6.45 -29.59 -16.42
N ARG A 744 5.66 -28.95 -15.56
CA ARG A 744 5.56 -27.48 -15.50
C ARG A 744 6.93 -26.87 -15.23
N ARG A 745 7.65 -27.49 -14.29
CA ARG A 745 8.93 -27.03 -13.78
C ARG A 745 9.67 -28.14 -13.05
N VAL A 746 11.00 -28.08 -13.12
CA VAL A 746 11.93 -28.88 -12.32
C VAL A 746 12.73 -27.93 -11.43
N VAL A 747 12.39 -27.87 -10.15
CA VAL A 747 13.13 -27.10 -9.14
C VAL A 747 14.24 -27.96 -8.58
N VAL A 748 15.45 -27.43 -8.49
CA VAL A 748 16.64 -28.16 -8.07
C VAL A 748 17.33 -27.42 -6.94
N MET A 749 17.47 -28.05 -5.78
CA MET A 749 18.45 -27.63 -4.78
C MET A 749 19.82 -28.17 -5.19
N GLY A 750 20.72 -27.27 -5.59
CA GLY A 750 22.09 -27.65 -5.89
C GLY A 750 22.86 -26.61 -6.67
N GLY A 751 24.18 -26.80 -6.71
CA GLY A 751 25.12 -25.88 -7.34
C GLY A 751 25.60 -24.74 -6.43
N ALA A 752 26.76 -24.21 -6.77
CA ALA A 752 27.39 -23.07 -6.12
C ALA A 752 27.99 -22.20 -7.23
N LEU A 753 27.41 -21.02 -7.47
CA LEU A 753 27.71 -20.21 -8.65
C LEU A 753 28.79 -19.17 -8.34
N ASP A 754 28.48 -18.19 -7.48
CA ASP A 754 29.36 -17.11 -7.05
C ASP A 754 29.76 -17.23 -5.56
N VAL A 755 29.49 -18.40 -4.95
CA VAL A 755 29.89 -18.72 -3.58
C VAL A 755 30.75 -19.99 -3.55
N PRO A 756 31.60 -20.16 -2.51
CA PRO A 756 32.32 -21.42 -2.31
C PRO A 756 31.36 -22.61 -2.15
N GLY A 757 31.76 -23.77 -2.64
CA GLY A 757 31.02 -25.00 -2.41
C GLY A 757 31.07 -25.46 -0.95
N ASN A 758 30.08 -26.25 -0.54
CA ASN A 758 30.00 -26.83 0.81
C ASN A 758 30.69 -28.20 0.92
N THR A 759 31.10 -28.81 -0.20
CA THR A 759 31.77 -30.12 -0.24
C THR A 759 33.20 -30.02 -0.78
N SER A 760 33.40 -29.27 -1.86
CA SER A 760 34.71 -28.86 -2.35
C SER A 760 34.74 -27.35 -2.53
N ALA A 761 35.90 -26.77 -2.88
CA ALA A 761 36.01 -25.32 -3.09
C ALA A 761 34.97 -24.75 -4.07
N THR A 762 34.47 -25.56 -5.02
CA THR A 762 33.56 -25.13 -6.09
C THR A 762 32.29 -25.99 -6.21
N ALA A 763 32.11 -27.01 -5.37
CA ALA A 763 30.99 -27.95 -5.53
C ALA A 763 30.08 -27.98 -4.31
N GLU A 764 28.80 -27.79 -4.58
CA GLU A 764 27.69 -28.14 -3.70
C GLU A 764 27.52 -29.67 -3.66
N PHE A 765 27.10 -30.20 -2.51
CA PHE A 765 27.01 -31.63 -2.21
C PHE A 765 26.16 -32.45 -3.18
N ASN A 766 24.91 -32.05 -3.48
CA ASN A 766 24.04 -32.82 -4.36
C ASN A 766 24.62 -32.94 -5.78
N PHE A 767 25.26 -31.88 -6.28
CA PHE A 767 25.96 -31.90 -7.58
C PHE A 767 27.26 -32.69 -7.50
N PHE A 768 27.97 -32.61 -6.37
CA PHE A 768 29.19 -33.38 -6.14
C PHE A 768 28.91 -34.89 -6.01
N ALA A 769 27.75 -35.26 -5.46
CA ALA A 769 27.37 -36.64 -5.21
C ALA A 769 27.01 -37.41 -6.50
N ASP A 770 26.48 -36.73 -7.52
CA ASP A 770 26.36 -37.27 -8.88
C ASP A 770 26.57 -36.16 -9.94
N PRO A 771 27.84 -35.86 -10.29
CA PRO A 771 28.15 -34.80 -11.24
C PRO A 771 27.70 -35.13 -12.65
N GLN A 772 27.58 -36.43 -13.00
CA GLN A 772 27.13 -36.84 -14.33
C GLN A 772 25.61 -36.63 -14.47
N ALA A 773 24.83 -36.98 -13.44
CA ALA A 773 23.41 -36.68 -13.43
C ALA A 773 23.14 -35.17 -13.46
N ALA A 774 23.90 -34.38 -12.70
CA ALA A 774 23.80 -32.93 -12.73
C ALA A 774 24.10 -32.36 -14.12
N ALA A 775 25.15 -32.84 -14.80
CA ALA A 775 25.46 -32.43 -16.17
C ALA A 775 24.32 -32.76 -17.15
N ILE A 776 23.74 -33.96 -17.07
CA ILE A 776 22.63 -34.38 -17.94
C ILE A 776 21.40 -33.48 -17.76
N VAL A 777 21.02 -33.18 -16.52
CA VAL A 777 19.85 -32.33 -16.24
C VAL A 777 20.11 -30.88 -16.66
N MET A 778 21.34 -30.38 -16.46
CA MET A 778 21.71 -29.03 -16.93
C MET A 778 21.74 -28.92 -18.44
N ASP A 779 22.26 -29.94 -19.16
CA ASP A 779 22.21 -29.99 -20.62
C ASP A 779 20.76 -30.04 -21.13
N ALA A 780 19.88 -30.79 -20.45
CA ALA A 780 18.46 -30.83 -20.77
C ALA A 780 17.80 -29.44 -20.60
N ALA A 781 18.13 -28.71 -19.53
CA ALA A 781 17.65 -27.36 -19.29
C ALA A 781 18.20 -26.36 -20.32
N LYS A 782 19.49 -26.44 -20.63
CA LYS A 782 20.16 -25.59 -21.63
C LYS A 782 19.58 -25.76 -23.04
N SER A 783 19.08 -26.95 -23.37
CA SER A 783 18.37 -27.23 -24.62
C SER A 783 16.90 -26.78 -24.63
N GLU A 784 16.45 -26.05 -23.60
CA GLU A 784 15.05 -25.64 -23.36
C GLU A 784 14.06 -26.83 -23.31
N SER A 785 14.56 -28.04 -23.07
CA SER A 785 13.71 -29.23 -23.01
C SER A 785 13.03 -29.39 -21.66
N ILE A 786 13.55 -28.79 -20.59
CA ILE A 786 12.89 -28.76 -19.28
C ILE A 786 12.94 -27.34 -18.73
N ASN A 787 11.85 -26.90 -18.09
CA ASN A 787 11.80 -25.61 -17.41
C ASN A 787 12.46 -25.75 -16.03
N LEU A 788 13.74 -25.41 -15.91
CA LEU A 788 14.51 -25.63 -14.70
C LEU A 788 14.59 -24.36 -13.82
N LEU A 789 14.41 -24.54 -12.52
CA LEU A 789 14.61 -23.51 -11.51
C LEU A 789 15.70 -23.97 -10.54
N LEU A 790 16.82 -23.26 -10.49
CA LEU A 790 17.95 -23.62 -9.64
C LEU A 790 17.93 -22.84 -8.33
N ALA A 791 17.97 -23.54 -7.19
CA ALA A 791 18.20 -23.01 -5.85
C ALA A 791 19.65 -23.33 -5.42
N PRO A 792 20.65 -22.56 -5.88
CA PRO A 792 22.04 -22.78 -5.51
C PRO A 792 22.36 -22.23 -4.11
N LEU A 793 23.56 -22.56 -3.62
CA LEU A 793 24.09 -22.04 -2.36
C LEU A 793 24.01 -20.51 -2.25
N ASP A 794 24.20 -19.80 -3.37
CA ASP A 794 24.10 -18.34 -3.46
C ASP A 794 22.81 -17.76 -2.87
N ILE A 795 21.71 -18.50 -2.99
CA ILE A 795 20.38 -18.12 -2.50
C ILE A 795 20.14 -18.74 -1.13
N THR A 796 20.41 -20.04 -0.97
CA THR A 796 20.04 -20.78 0.23
C THR A 796 20.86 -20.38 1.47
N THR A 797 22.14 -20.03 1.33
CA THR A 797 22.99 -19.62 2.48
C THR A 797 22.62 -18.24 3.03
N GLN A 798 21.80 -17.46 2.32
CA GLN A 798 21.29 -16.18 2.83
C GLN A 798 20.11 -16.38 3.78
N HIS A 799 19.50 -17.56 3.78
CA HIS A 799 18.26 -17.86 4.48
C HIS A 799 18.51 -18.88 5.58
N GLY A 800 18.87 -18.39 6.76
CA GLY A 800 19.14 -19.23 7.92
C GLY A 800 18.19 -18.95 9.09
N VAL A 801 17.83 -20.00 9.84
CA VAL A 801 17.08 -19.88 11.10
C VAL A 801 17.98 -20.23 12.28
N PRO A 802 18.09 -19.37 13.30
CA PRO A 802 18.86 -19.69 14.50
C PRO A 802 18.42 -21.01 15.13
N TYR A 803 19.35 -21.89 15.49
CA TYR A 803 19.00 -23.17 16.14
C TYR A 803 18.20 -22.97 17.44
N THR A 804 18.34 -21.81 18.09
CA THR A 804 17.58 -21.43 19.29
C THR A 804 16.07 -21.37 19.06
N HIS A 805 15.63 -21.17 17.81
CA HIS A 805 14.21 -21.17 17.42
C HIS A 805 13.69 -22.57 17.06
N LEU A 806 14.57 -23.46 16.60
CA LEU A 806 14.21 -24.80 16.14
C LEU A 806 14.35 -25.87 17.23
N ILE A 807 15.30 -25.68 18.15
CA ILE A 807 15.61 -26.62 19.24
C ILE A 807 14.98 -26.12 20.54
N HIS A 808 14.33 -27.02 21.27
CA HIS A 808 13.74 -26.70 22.56
C HIS A 808 14.79 -26.14 23.55
N PRO A 809 14.52 -25.04 24.30
CA PRO A 809 15.52 -24.38 25.17
C PRO A 809 16.21 -25.28 26.20
N ARG A 810 15.52 -26.29 26.73
CA ARG A 810 16.11 -27.27 27.66
C ARG A 810 17.24 -28.10 27.04
N LEU A 811 17.23 -28.32 25.73
CA LEU A 811 18.27 -29.02 24.97
C LEU A 811 19.41 -28.09 24.52
N LEU A 812 19.28 -26.77 24.72
CA LEU A 812 20.35 -25.81 24.41
C LEU A 812 21.39 -25.70 25.52
N SER A 813 21.06 -26.08 26.76
CA SER A 813 21.81 -25.74 27.99
C SER A 813 22.18 -26.94 28.89
N GLY A 814 21.85 -28.19 28.51
CA GLY A 814 22.02 -29.38 29.36
C GLY A 814 22.59 -30.61 28.61
N PRO A 815 22.95 -31.71 29.33
CA PRO A 815 23.39 -32.96 28.71
C PRO A 815 22.25 -33.63 27.92
N LEU A 816 22.60 -34.54 26.99
CA LEU A 816 21.65 -35.31 26.18
C LEU A 816 20.55 -35.92 27.06
N ILE A 817 19.32 -35.42 26.92
CA ILE A 817 18.13 -35.93 27.61
C ILE A 817 17.60 -37.13 26.80
N ASN A 818 17.28 -38.24 27.45
CA ASN A 818 16.70 -39.41 26.79
C ASN A 818 15.35 -39.04 26.15
N GLY A 819 15.08 -39.44 24.90
CA GLY A 819 13.92 -38.90 24.17
C GLY A 819 12.54 -39.35 24.67
N THR A 820 12.51 -40.33 25.58
CA THR A 820 11.33 -40.65 26.41
C THR A 820 10.96 -39.51 27.38
N GLU A 821 11.94 -38.82 27.98
CA GLU A 821 11.69 -37.61 28.80
C GLU A 821 11.33 -36.39 27.94
N LEU A 822 11.87 -36.29 26.73
CA LEU A 822 11.50 -35.24 25.76
C LEU A 822 10.04 -35.41 25.33
N SER A 823 9.63 -36.62 24.96
CA SER A 823 8.27 -36.95 24.51
C SER A 823 7.19 -36.80 25.57
N GLN A 824 7.57 -36.72 26.86
CA GLN A 824 6.66 -36.46 27.99
C GLN A 824 6.49 -34.96 28.30
N THR A 825 7.43 -34.12 27.86
CA THR A 825 7.47 -32.69 28.21
C THR A 825 7.10 -31.76 27.07
N MET A 826 7.05 -32.26 25.82
CA MET A 826 6.63 -31.52 24.63
C MET A 826 5.92 -32.43 23.62
N SER A 827 5.34 -31.85 22.57
CA SER A 827 4.68 -32.62 21.51
C SER A 827 5.66 -33.55 20.78
N PRO A 828 5.20 -34.69 20.24
CA PRO A 828 6.05 -35.63 19.49
C PRO A 828 6.88 -34.94 18.42
N LEU A 829 6.24 -34.06 17.63
CA LEU A 829 6.91 -33.32 16.57
C LEU A 829 8.06 -32.45 17.08
N ARG A 830 7.87 -31.74 18.20
CA ARG A 830 8.89 -30.85 18.79
C ARG A 830 10.03 -31.64 19.43
N ALA A 831 9.72 -32.80 20.02
CA ALA A 831 10.72 -33.70 20.58
C ALA A 831 11.60 -34.30 19.46
N PHE A 832 10.98 -34.74 18.37
CA PHE A 832 11.65 -35.32 17.21
C PHE A 832 12.56 -34.31 16.50
N THR A 833 12.06 -33.11 16.17
CA THR A 833 12.87 -32.07 15.52
C THR A 833 14.03 -31.62 16.39
N SER A 834 13.81 -31.47 17.70
CA SER A 834 14.89 -31.10 18.62
C SER A 834 15.96 -32.19 18.73
N ALA A 835 15.58 -33.47 18.65
CA ALA A 835 16.50 -34.61 18.79
C ALA A 835 17.51 -34.69 17.65
N PHE A 836 17.08 -34.61 16.39
CA PHE A 836 18.01 -34.69 15.27
C PHE A 836 18.79 -33.39 15.04
N LEU A 837 18.22 -32.22 15.34
CA LEU A 837 18.90 -30.92 15.17
C LEU A 837 20.01 -30.69 16.21
N HIS A 838 19.93 -31.31 17.39
CA HIS A 838 20.93 -31.14 18.44
C HIS A 838 22.34 -31.55 17.98
N ARG A 839 22.47 -32.67 17.26
CA ARG A 839 23.76 -33.10 16.71
C ARG A 839 24.23 -32.20 15.58
N VAL A 840 23.35 -31.83 14.66
CA VAL A 840 23.72 -30.95 13.54
C VAL A 840 24.26 -29.63 14.07
N ARG A 841 23.57 -29.01 15.02
CA ARG A 841 24.07 -27.81 15.73
C ARG A 841 25.45 -28.03 16.34
N ARG A 842 25.68 -29.16 17.01
CA ARG A 842 26.99 -29.49 17.60
C ARG A 842 28.09 -29.54 16.54
N VAL A 843 27.83 -30.23 15.43
CA VAL A 843 28.77 -30.34 14.29
C VAL A 843 29.02 -28.96 13.66
N THR A 844 27.98 -28.16 13.44
CA THR A 844 28.08 -26.78 12.94
C THR A 844 28.98 -25.91 13.82
N ARG A 845 28.83 -26.02 15.16
CA ARG A 845 29.71 -25.32 16.12
C ARG A 845 31.14 -25.84 16.12
N GLU A 846 31.34 -27.15 16.00
CA GLU A 846 32.68 -27.78 15.90
C GLU A 846 33.42 -27.34 14.62
N LEU A 847 32.68 -27.11 13.53
CA LEU A 847 33.21 -26.61 12.25
C LEU A 847 33.40 -25.08 12.21
N GLY A 848 33.06 -24.35 13.28
CA GLY A 848 33.20 -22.90 13.34
C GLY A 848 32.20 -22.12 12.49
N ILE A 849 31.12 -22.78 12.04
CA ILE A 849 30.02 -22.18 11.28
C ILE A 849 29.09 -21.43 12.27
N PRO A 850 28.47 -20.31 11.87
CA PRO A 850 27.48 -19.61 12.71
C PRO A 850 26.38 -20.54 13.27
N ASP A 851 25.86 -20.24 14.47
CA ASP A 851 24.85 -21.06 15.18
C ASP A 851 23.43 -20.92 14.56
N VAL A 852 23.35 -21.21 13.27
CA VAL A 852 22.20 -21.04 12.39
C VAL A 852 22.06 -22.29 11.51
N LEU A 853 20.82 -22.72 11.25
CA LEU A 853 20.52 -23.74 10.25
C LEU A 853 20.17 -23.05 8.93
N ASP A 854 20.98 -23.26 7.91
CA ASP A 854 20.69 -22.79 6.56
C ASP A 854 19.53 -23.59 5.96
N MET A 855 18.53 -22.92 5.40
CA MET A 855 17.30 -23.53 4.89
C MET A 855 17.46 -23.95 3.43
N TYR A 856 18.38 -24.90 3.16
CA TYR A 856 18.65 -25.42 1.82
C TYR A 856 17.40 -25.99 1.14
N ASP A 857 16.93 -27.12 1.63
CA ASP A 857 15.82 -27.87 1.03
C ASP A 857 14.46 -27.20 1.25
N PRO A 858 14.14 -26.65 2.44
CA PRO A 858 12.88 -25.93 2.65
C PRO A 858 12.70 -24.74 1.72
N LEU A 859 13.78 -24.04 1.33
CA LEU A 859 13.70 -22.93 0.39
C LEU A 859 13.42 -23.41 -1.04
N ALA A 860 14.02 -24.52 -1.47
CA ALA A 860 13.72 -25.12 -2.77
C ALA A 860 12.27 -25.62 -2.85
N VAL A 861 11.75 -26.20 -1.75
CA VAL A 861 10.34 -26.58 -1.62
C VAL A 861 9.43 -25.37 -1.67
N TRP A 862 9.73 -24.33 -0.90
CA TRP A 862 8.98 -23.08 -0.92
C TRP A 862 8.95 -22.46 -2.32
N ALA A 863 10.08 -22.46 -3.03
CA ALA A 863 10.14 -21.97 -4.41
C ALA A 863 9.29 -22.81 -5.36
N GLY A 864 9.28 -24.14 -5.19
CA GLY A 864 8.37 -25.03 -5.90
C GLY A 864 6.90 -24.68 -5.67
N LEU A 865 6.49 -24.48 -4.40
CA LEU A 865 5.12 -24.09 -4.05
C LEU A 865 4.74 -22.73 -4.65
N ALA A 866 5.60 -21.71 -4.45
CA ALA A 866 5.33 -20.36 -4.89
C ALA A 866 5.28 -20.22 -6.42
N HIS A 867 6.07 -21.01 -7.14
CA HIS A 867 6.06 -21.04 -8.60
C HIS A 867 5.02 -21.97 -9.20
N ALA A 868 4.50 -22.92 -8.44
CA ALA A 868 3.52 -23.85 -8.96
C ALA A 868 2.16 -23.20 -9.26
N ALA A 869 1.82 -22.07 -8.62
CA ALA A 869 0.64 -21.28 -8.98
C ALA A 869 0.85 -20.41 -10.25
N LEU A 870 2.09 -20.24 -10.71
CA LEU A 870 2.46 -19.30 -11.78
C LEU A 870 2.64 -19.98 -13.14
N PRO A 871 2.13 -19.41 -14.26
CA PRO A 871 2.28 -20.00 -15.60
C PRO A 871 3.73 -20.38 -15.94
N ARG A 872 3.92 -21.32 -16.88
CA ARG A 872 5.26 -21.82 -17.29
C ARG A 872 6.25 -20.69 -17.62
N GLU A 873 5.76 -19.64 -18.27
CA GLU A 873 6.51 -18.45 -18.72
C GLU A 873 6.58 -17.32 -17.68
N ALA A 874 6.03 -17.51 -16.48
CA ALA A 874 6.02 -16.47 -15.47
C ALA A 874 7.45 -16.10 -15.02
N PRO A 875 7.72 -14.81 -14.80
CA PRO A 875 9.02 -14.35 -14.32
C PRO A 875 9.34 -14.97 -12.95
N LEU A 876 10.64 -14.98 -12.61
CA LEU A 876 11.09 -15.42 -11.30
C LEU A 876 10.54 -14.48 -10.21
N LEU A 877 10.36 -15.01 -9.00
CA LEU A 877 9.89 -14.19 -7.88
C LEU A 877 10.94 -13.12 -7.56
N GLN A 878 10.46 -11.94 -7.15
CA GLN A 878 11.33 -10.84 -6.75
C GLN A 878 12.30 -11.30 -5.65
N GLY A 879 13.61 -11.14 -5.87
CA GLY A 879 14.68 -11.64 -4.98
C GLY A 879 15.37 -12.93 -5.45
N TRP A 880 14.81 -13.64 -6.44
CA TRP A 880 15.53 -14.66 -7.22
C TRP A 880 16.36 -14.05 -8.37
N GLU A 881 16.10 -12.79 -8.69
CA GLU A 881 16.92 -11.96 -9.57
C GLU A 881 17.96 -11.21 -8.71
N ARG A 882 19.25 -11.55 -8.87
CA ARG A 882 20.35 -10.71 -8.41
C ARG A 882 20.66 -9.73 -9.55
N GLU A 883 20.76 -8.43 -9.27
CA GLU A 883 21.14 -7.41 -10.26
C GLU A 883 22.36 -7.88 -11.08
N GLY A 884 22.14 -8.25 -12.35
CA GLY A 884 23.21 -8.52 -13.32
C GLY A 884 23.41 -9.95 -13.81
N TYR A 885 22.78 -10.99 -13.24
CA TYR A 885 22.90 -12.35 -13.78
C TYR A 885 21.57 -13.09 -13.77
N TRP A 886 20.96 -13.18 -14.96
CA TRP A 886 20.06 -14.26 -15.29
C TRP A 886 20.88 -15.55 -15.22
N VAL A 887 20.66 -16.41 -14.23
CA VAL A 887 21.02 -17.82 -14.41
C VAL A 887 19.82 -18.49 -15.03
N ASP A 888 19.55 -18.01 -16.23
CA ASP A 888 18.97 -18.86 -17.22
C ASP A 888 20.07 -19.86 -17.64
N ALA A 889 19.76 -21.16 -17.64
CA ALA A 889 20.66 -22.18 -18.17
C ALA A 889 21.07 -21.92 -19.65
N ARG A 890 20.50 -20.89 -20.29
CA ARG A 890 20.88 -20.31 -21.58
C ARG A 890 22.35 -19.88 -21.71
N HIS A 891 23.17 -19.73 -20.66
CA HIS A 891 24.61 -19.38 -20.81
C HIS A 891 25.55 -20.41 -20.19
#